data_AF-A0A662XEZ5-F1
#
_entry.id   AF-A0A662XEZ5-F1
#
_cell.length_a   1.000
_cell.length_b   1.000
_cell.length_c   1.000
_cell.angle_alpha   90.00
_cell.angle_beta   90.00
_cell.angle_gamma   90.00
#
_symmetry.space_group_name_H-M   'P 1'
#
loop_
_entity.id
_entity.type
_entity.pdbx_description
1 polymer ?
#
loop_
_entity_poly.entity_id
_entity_poly.type
_entity_poly.pdbx_seq_one_letter_code
_entity_poly.pdbx_strand_id
1 'polypeptide(L)'
;MCVNDCARLIEGKHGRENLVSLPDDLLSDMPVLTYLHFGVHLLLEKLPPFDGVPSLRSLVLAVMFSLVELPSFDHLVSLERLEIVMLPALRSLPDMASFQSKLKSLVVKGNCHFCCNGFLGACDLSDSYCSGEYFGSTQAECVGGEVQASPSTLEVISRFPDSVCFKIPLDSASTLDEIPVHENVEVCGGTQSPWRNRIAPAVVPLAPSGPHQQTAKTAASSDTNGSSRTPEAATSSVRALSFLEAFGVLGPPMVMVAMLCFAWTSWLIVLSLALNEAANVLMNTGDYDDGLFWLIPDEQSTLQLFSVLGLAIVNVFYVFVLLKMLVWRTRDNVVERWLDRIMANGPEMARPEAPESYRKRLHRFWTELTEINGKNRKLWNLWLKALDLAMLSVMLHELLEAGTPVSLTYGYTVMTALNSASVALEILGHRHSAFVEILIDCLFDLLSSVLFPVGMLVYCSSHFDFDRAVFLINLELLPVGSFDRRARMYANPTEIALFRVTFDSLRIQTLADLFLRVGMLFSFCYRFNRIVDVLIDTQTQCLQRLEQPRSDLQRQPTMLGCSRLLNALPVHQRAVSKPVAGLFIAYSIGVVVFTHRAVTTSHSVCLPHPECVVFAYRWQESELCPCRALIDGDPAPKTYLEWTHPVDATNSVRALAAAGTLETLQLINLQLLTWPDELRACHDLNYMYVSRLKKWRSVPALTAFETGVDR
;
A
#
# COMPACT_ATOMS: atom_id res chain seq x y z
N MET A 1 -9.56 -5.78 -19.67
CA MET A 1 -10.07 -5.53 -18.30
C MET A 1 -8.92 -5.77 -17.33
N CYS A 2 -8.78 -4.98 -16.27
CA CYS A 2 -7.59 -4.87 -15.40
C CYS A 2 -6.49 -3.96 -15.99
N VAL A 3 -6.29 -2.81 -15.35
CA VAL A 3 -5.21 -1.87 -15.71
C VAL A 3 -3.98 -2.11 -14.83
N ASN A 4 -4.14 -2.46 -13.55
CA ASN A 4 -3.06 -2.74 -12.59
C ASN A 4 -3.46 -3.85 -11.59
N ASP A 5 -2.57 -4.78 -11.25
CA ASP A 5 -2.66 -5.74 -10.12
C ASP A 5 -4.03 -6.44 -9.89
N CYS A 6 -4.29 -7.56 -10.60
CA CYS A 6 -5.56 -8.32 -10.47
C CYS A 6 -5.41 -9.66 -9.71
N ALA A 7 -6.36 -9.94 -8.81
CA ALA A 7 -6.54 -11.21 -8.10
C ALA A 7 -8.02 -11.64 -8.09
N ARG A 8 -8.32 -12.86 -8.55
CA ARG A 8 -9.68 -13.42 -8.60
C ARG A 8 -9.78 -14.73 -7.83
N LEU A 9 -10.81 -14.81 -7.00
CA LEU A 9 -11.08 -15.93 -6.13
C LEU A 9 -12.59 -16.19 -6.10
N ILE A 10 -13.01 -17.29 -6.68
CA ILE A 10 -14.42 -17.61 -6.92
C ILE A 10 -14.70 -19.00 -6.36
N GLU A 11 -15.34 -19.07 -5.19
CA GLU A 11 -15.69 -20.31 -4.51
C GLU A 11 -17.22 -20.51 -4.42
N GLY A 12 -17.66 -21.76 -4.61
CA GLY A 12 -19.04 -22.21 -4.48
C GLY A 12 -19.33 -22.96 -3.17
N LYS A 13 -20.51 -23.59 -3.08
CA LYS A 13 -20.97 -24.40 -1.93
C LYS A 13 -21.16 -25.88 -2.30
N HIS A 14 -20.81 -26.76 -1.37
CA HIS A 14 -21.05 -28.20 -1.51
C HIS A 14 -22.56 -28.53 -1.41
N GLY A 15 -23.08 -29.37 -2.32
CA GLY A 15 -24.46 -29.88 -2.31
C GLY A 15 -25.56 -28.95 -2.88
N ARG A 16 -25.22 -27.87 -3.60
CA ARG A 16 -26.19 -26.94 -4.23
C ARG A 16 -25.69 -26.41 -5.59
N GLU A 17 -26.59 -25.76 -6.33
CA GLU A 17 -26.28 -25.06 -7.59
C GLU A 17 -25.37 -23.83 -7.31
N ASN A 18 -24.17 -23.86 -7.88
CA ASN A 18 -23.25 -22.71 -7.91
C ASN A 18 -23.18 -22.15 -9.33
N LEU A 19 -22.11 -21.43 -9.69
CA LEU A 19 -21.90 -21.00 -11.08
C LEU A 19 -21.99 -22.21 -12.01
N VAL A 20 -22.95 -22.17 -12.93
CA VAL A 20 -23.20 -23.24 -13.91
C VAL A 20 -22.43 -22.98 -15.20
N SER A 21 -22.17 -21.71 -15.51
CA SER A 21 -21.45 -21.29 -16.72
C SER A 21 -20.64 -20.03 -16.46
N LEU A 22 -19.51 -19.91 -17.15
CA LEU A 22 -18.70 -18.70 -17.22
C LEU A 22 -18.67 -18.18 -18.67
N PRO A 23 -18.55 -16.87 -18.90
CA PRO A 23 -18.35 -16.33 -20.23
C PRO A 23 -17.00 -16.78 -20.81
N ASP A 24 -16.94 -17.18 -22.07
CA ASP A 24 -15.69 -17.59 -22.73
C ASP A 24 -14.67 -16.45 -22.84
N ASP A 25 -15.15 -15.21 -22.98
CA ASP A 25 -14.31 -14.02 -23.07
C ASP A 25 -13.81 -13.54 -21.70
N LEU A 26 -14.21 -14.19 -20.60
CA LEU A 26 -13.93 -13.70 -19.24
C LEU A 26 -12.45 -13.43 -19.04
N LEU A 27 -11.56 -14.37 -19.41
CA LEU A 27 -10.11 -14.30 -19.21
C LEU A 27 -9.35 -13.85 -20.48
N SER A 28 -10.04 -13.35 -21.50
CA SER A 28 -9.44 -13.02 -22.81
C SER A 28 -8.56 -11.77 -22.81
N ASP A 29 -8.80 -10.83 -21.89
CA ASP A 29 -8.07 -9.56 -21.78
C ASP A 29 -7.81 -9.25 -20.30
N MET A 30 -6.90 -10.01 -19.67
CA MET A 30 -6.45 -9.82 -18.29
C MET A 30 -4.92 -10.01 -18.14
N PRO A 31 -4.12 -9.20 -18.83
CA PRO A 31 -2.67 -9.38 -18.90
C PRO A 31 -1.95 -9.24 -17.55
N VAL A 32 -2.57 -8.62 -16.55
CA VAL A 32 -2.01 -8.34 -15.21
C VAL A 32 -2.60 -9.23 -14.10
N LEU A 33 -3.44 -10.22 -14.43
CA LEU A 33 -3.99 -11.16 -13.44
C LEU A 33 -2.88 -12.07 -12.90
N THR A 34 -2.71 -12.11 -11.58
CA THR A 34 -1.62 -12.84 -10.92
C THR A 34 -2.09 -14.03 -10.07
N TYR A 35 -3.29 -13.94 -9.50
CA TYR A 35 -3.88 -15.00 -8.68
C TYR A 35 -5.26 -15.38 -9.20
N LEU A 36 -5.47 -16.67 -9.46
CA LEU A 36 -6.77 -17.22 -9.87
C LEU A 36 -7.08 -18.48 -9.04
N HIS A 37 -8.23 -18.48 -8.39
CA HIS A 37 -8.73 -19.66 -7.67
C HIS A 37 -10.20 -19.91 -7.99
N PHE A 38 -10.51 -21.12 -8.44
CA PHE A 38 -11.87 -21.64 -8.52
C PHE A 38 -12.06 -22.80 -7.54
N GLY A 39 -13.08 -22.72 -6.69
CA GLY A 39 -13.36 -23.73 -5.68
C GLY A 39 -14.82 -24.15 -5.65
N VAL A 40 -15.14 -25.41 -5.41
CA VAL A 40 -16.48 -25.89 -5.01
C VAL A 40 -17.60 -25.56 -6.01
N HIS A 41 -17.31 -25.51 -7.32
CA HIS A 41 -18.31 -25.36 -8.38
C HIS A 41 -18.63 -26.71 -9.00
N LEU A 42 -19.53 -27.46 -8.34
CA LEU A 42 -19.78 -28.85 -8.67
C LEU A 42 -20.29 -29.07 -10.10
N LEU A 43 -21.12 -28.15 -10.60
CA LEU A 43 -21.79 -28.24 -11.91
C LEU A 43 -21.07 -27.50 -13.04
N LEU A 44 -19.96 -26.81 -12.77
CA LEU A 44 -19.26 -26.04 -13.79
C LEU A 44 -18.45 -26.98 -14.68
N GLU A 45 -18.91 -27.17 -15.92
CA GLU A 45 -18.32 -28.14 -16.86
C GLU A 45 -17.08 -27.62 -17.59
N LYS A 46 -16.96 -26.30 -17.76
CA LYS A 46 -15.92 -25.67 -18.59
C LYS A 46 -15.39 -24.41 -17.93
N LEU A 47 -14.07 -24.21 -18.09
CA LEU A 47 -13.40 -22.96 -17.75
C LEU A 47 -13.12 -22.16 -19.03
N PRO A 48 -13.14 -20.81 -18.94
CA PRO A 48 -12.76 -19.96 -20.07
C PRO A 48 -11.26 -20.10 -20.42
N PRO A 49 -10.85 -19.84 -21.67
CA PRO A 49 -9.47 -19.95 -22.13
C PRO A 49 -8.49 -19.09 -21.32
N PHE A 50 -7.26 -19.58 -21.12
CA PHE A 50 -6.20 -18.86 -20.38
C PHE A 50 -5.31 -17.97 -21.26
N ASP A 51 -5.68 -17.76 -22.52
CA ASP A 51 -4.85 -17.06 -23.51
C ASP A 51 -4.53 -15.60 -23.12
N GLY A 52 -5.46 -14.94 -22.42
CA GLY A 52 -5.34 -13.55 -22.00
C GLY A 52 -4.70 -13.31 -20.63
N VAL A 53 -4.14 -14.34 -19.96
CA VAL A 53 -3.59 -14.25 -18.59
C VAL A 53 -2.10 -14.66 -18.46
N PRO A 54 -1.17 -14.05 -19.22
CA PRO A 54 0.25 -14.44 -19.24
C PRO A 54 1.03 -14.18 -17.94
N SER A 55 0.53 -13.28 -17.08
CA SER A 55 1.17 -12.91 -15.82
C SER A 55 0.72 -13.75 -14.63
N LEU A 56 -0.12 -14.76 -14.85
CA LEU A 56 -0.68 -15.59 -13.79
C LEU A 56 0.43 -16.35 -13.05
N ARG A 57 0.52 -16.15 -11.72
CA ARG A 57 1.53 -16.78 -10.85
C ARG A 57 0.97 -17.93 -10.03
N SER A 58 -0.30 -17.90 -9.67
CA SER A 58 -0.95 -18.95 -8.88
C SER A 58 -2.30 -19.32 -9.46
N LEU A 59 -2.46 -20.60 -9.80
CA LEU A 59 -3.73 -21.21 -10.21
C LEU A 59 -4.13 -22.30 -9.22
N VAL A 60 -5.32 -22.17 -8.64
CA VAL A 60 -5.89 -23.17 -7.73
C VAL A 60 -7.26 -23.60 -8.28
N LEU A 61 -7.49 -24.90 -8.38
CA LEU A 61 -8.76 -25.51 -8.77
C LEU A 61 -9.13 -26.55 -7.73
N ALA A 62 -10.25 -26.37 -7.05
CA ALA A 62 -10.64 -27.24 -5.94
C ALA A 62 -12.11 -27.67 -6.03
N VAL A 63 -12.41 -28.95 -5.80
CA VAL A 63 -13.77 -29.50 -5.65
C VAL A 63 -14.68 -29.12 -6.83
N MET A 64 -14.26 -29.47 -8.06
CA MET A 64 -15.03 -29.24 -9.29
C MET A 64 -15.34 -30.58 -9.94
N PHE A 65 -16.57 -31.07 -9.74
CA PHE A 65 -16.90 -32.47 -10.03
C PHE A 65 -17.29 -32.71 -11.49
N SER A 66 -17.86 -31.72 -12.18
CA SER A 66 -18.24 -31.80 -13.59
C SER A 66 -17.18 -31.27 -14.56
N LEU A 67 -16.04 -30.75 -14.08
CA LEU A 67 -15.00 -30.20 -14.96
C LEU A 67 -14.22 -31.34 -15.63
N VAL A 68 -14.43 -31.52 -16.94
CA VAL A 68 -13.88 -32.67 -17.70
C VAL A 68 -12.50 -32.39 -18.27
N GLU A 69 -12.26 -31.15 -18.70
CA GLU A 69 -11.04 -30.73 -19.41
C GLU A 69 -10.60 -29.34 -18.94
N LEU A 70 -9.28 -29.10 -18.96
CA LEU A 70 -8.70 -27.78 -18.70
C LEU A 70 -8.31 -27.07 -20.01
N PRO A 71 -8.45 -25.75 -20.08
CA PRO A 71 -7.91 -24.95 -21.17
C PRO A 71 -6.37 -25.08 -21.29
N SER A 72 -5.82 -24.74 -22.46
CA SER A 72 -4.38 -24.82 -22.71
C SER A 72 -3.56 -23.97 -21.73
N PHE A 73 -2.38 -24.47 -21.39
CA PHE A 73 -1.39 -23.83 -20.53
C PHE A 73 -0.30 -23.07 -21.30
N ASP A 74 -0.35 -23.06 -22.64
CA ASP A 74 0.71 -22.51 -23.50
C ASP A 74 1.09 -21.06 -23.16
N HIS A 75 0.10 -20.25 -22.76
CA HIS A 75 0.29 -18.83 -22.45
C HIS A 75 0.63 -18.54 -20.98
N LEU A 76 0.60 -19.54 -20.08
CA LEU A 76 0.82 -19.37 -18.64
C LEU A 76 2.31 -19.31 -18.24
N VAL A 77 3.10 -18.48 -18.92
CA VAL A 77 4.58 -18.44 -18.80
C VAL A 77 5.14 -17.97 -17.46
N SER A 78 4.29 -17.49 -16.54
CA SER A 78 4.67 -16.94 -15.24
C SER A 78 4.21 -17.77 -14.05
N LEU A 79 3.59 -18.93 -14.31
CA LEU A 79 2.98 -19.74 -13.26
C LEU A 79 4.03 -20.32 -12.32
N GLU A 80 3.90 -20.01 -11.03
CA GLU A 80 4.78 -20.48 -9.96
C GLU A 80 4.11 -21.55 -9.09
N ARG A 81 2.77 -21.52 -9.01
CA ARG A 81 1.98 -22.44 -8.18
C ARG A 81 0.77 -22.97 -8.95
N LEU A 82 0.64 -24.29 -8.99
CA LEU A 82 -0.54 -24.99 -9.51
C LEU A 82 -1.06 -25.96 -8.45
N GLU A 83 -2.33 -25.81 -8.06
CA GLU A 83 -2.99 -26.69 -7.11
C GLU A 83 -4.30 -27.22 -7.69
N ILE A 84 -4.46 -28.54 -7.71
CA ILE A 84 -5.63 -29.27 -8.19
C ILE A 84 -6.11 -30.20 -7.08
N VAL A 85 -7.31 -29.97 -6.57
CA VAL A 85 -7.83 -30.69 -5.41
C VAL A 85 -9.20 -31.26 -5.72
N MET A 86 -9.35 -32.59 -5.76
CA MET A 86 -10.65 -33.26 -5.88
C MET A 86 -11.44 -32.85 -7.14
N LEU A 87 -10.84 -33.12 -8.30
CA LEU A 87 -11.43 -32.96 -9.63
C LEU A 87 -11.63 -34.34 -10.25
N PRO A 88 -12.68 -35.09 -9.89
CA PRO A 88 -12.86 -36.47 -10.31
C PRO A 88 -13.09 -36.60 -11.83
N ALA A 89 -13.89 -35.73 -12.46
CA ALA A 89 -14.15 -35.85 -13.91
C ALA A 89 -12.97 -35.45 -14.80
N LEU A 90 -11.92 -34.84 -14.25
CA LEU A 90 -10.79 -34.35 -15.04
C LEU A 90 -9.96 -35.52 -15.58
N ARG A 91 -9.92 -35.66 -16.91
CA ARG A 91 -9.33 -36.81 -17.60
C ARG A 91 -7.82 -36.70 -17.79
N SER A 92 -7.30 -35.50 -18.03
CA SER A 92 -5.90 -35.25 -18.34
C SER A 92 -5.50 -33.83 -17.95
N LEU A 93 -4.19 -33.57 -17.94
CA LEU A 93 -3.63 -32.23 -17.75
C LEU A 93 -3.02 -31.71 -19.06
N PRO A 94 -3.20 -30.41 -19.38
CA PRO A 94 -2.48 -29.76 -20.47
C PRO A 94 -0.97 -29.75 -20.23
N ASP A 95 -0.19 -29.56 -21.30
CA ASP A 95 1.27 -29.55 -21.23
C ASP A 95 1.81 -28.41 -20.35
N MET A 96 2.72 -28.73 -19.44
CA MET A 96 3.32 -27.78 -18.50
C MET A 96 4.64 -27.16 -18.99
N ALA A 97 5.02 -27.39 -20.26
CA ALA A 97 6.29 -26.94 -20.82
C ALA A 97 6.50 -25.41 -20.69
N SER A 98 5.43 -24.61 -20.82
CA SER A 98 5.47 -23.14 -20.81
C SER A 98 6.00 -22.54 -19.49
N PHE A 99 5.76 -23.21 -18.35
CA PHE A 99 6.14 -22.73 -17.02
C PHE A 99 7.00 -23.70 -16.20
N GLN A 100 7.45 -24.80 -16.81
CA GLN A 100 8.27 -25.84 -16.16
C GLN A 100 9.43 -25.27 -15.34
N SER A 101 10.14 -24.25 -15.85
CA SER A 101 11.32 -23.67 -15.17
C SER A 101 10.99 -22.75 -13.99
N LYS A 102 9.78 -22.17 -13.94
CA LYS A 102 9.37 -21.21 -12.89
C LYS A 102 8.50 -21.84 -11.80
N LEU A 103 7.93 -23.02 -12.06
CA LEU A 103 7.06 -23.70 -11.10
C LEU A 103 7.81 -24.05 -9.81
N LYS A 104 7.33 -23.49 -8.69
CA LYS A 104 7.86 -23.68 -7.33
C LYS A 104 7.02 -24.67 -6.52
N SER A 105 5.73 -24.81 -6.86
CA SER A 105 4.80 -25.65 -6.12
C SER A 105 3.78 -26.28 -7.06
N LEU A 106 3.68 -27.62 -7.01
CA LEU A 106 2.65 -28.39 -7.67
C LEU A 106 1.96 -29.27 -6.63
N VAL A 107 0.64 -29.15 -6.51
CA VAL A 107 -0.15 -29.92 -5.57
C VAL A 107 -1.31 -30.58 -6.30
N VAL A 108 -1.40 -31.91 -6.21
CA VAL A 108 -2.54 -32.70 -6.68
C VAL A 108 -3.02 -33.58 -5.52
N LYS A 109 -4.22 -33.33 -5.01
CA LYS A 109 -4.75 -33.97 -3.80
C LYS A 109 -6.17 -34.47 -3.97
N GLY A 110 -6.49 -35.56 -3.28
CA GLY A 110 -7.84 -36.13 -3.28
C GLY A 110 -8.17 -36.89 -4.56
N ASN A 111 -9.47 -37.12 -4.80
CA ASN A 111 -9.94 -37.94 -5.91
C ASN A 111 -9.83 -37.18 -7.24
N CYS A 112 -8.76 -37.49 -7.97
CA CYS A 112 -8.47 -36.97 -9.31
C CYS A 112 -8.21 -38.17 -10.22
N HIS A 113 -9.13 -38.49 -11.14
CA HIS A 113 -9.06 -39.73 -11.90
C HIS A 113 -7.82 -39.83 -12.81
N PHE A 114 -7.24 -38.69 -13.23
CA PHE A 114 -5.99 -38.69 -14.00
C PHE A 114 -4.78 -39.30 -13.25
N CYS A 115 -4.87 -39.50 -11.93
CA CYS A 115 -3.86 -40.21 -11.14
C CYS A 115 -3.90 -41.74 -11.31
N CYS A 116 -4.99 -42.30 -11.83
CA CYS A 116 -5.23 -43.76 -11.90
C CYS A 116 -5.80 -44.22 -13.25
N ASN A 117 -6.25 -43.31 -14.12
CA ASN A 117 -6.86 -43.63 -15.42
C ASN A 117 -5.85 -43.94 -16.55
N GLY A 118 -4.55 -43.96 -16.26
CA GLY A 118 -3.49 -44.22 -17.24
C GLY A 118 -2.86 -42.98 -17.90
N PHE A 119 -3.25 -41.76 -17.53
CA PHE A 119 -2.63 -40.54 -18.04
C PHE A 119 -1.16 -40.38 -17.61
N LEU A 120 -0.86 -40.65 -16.34
CA LEU A 120 0.48 -40.56 -15.75
C LEU A 120 1.29 -41.87 -15.84
N GLY A 121 0.72 -42.94 -16.36
CA GLY A 121 1.35 -44.26 -16.34
C GLY A 121 0.38 -45.40 -16.65
N ALA A 122 0.48 -46.51 -15.92
CA ALA A 122 -0.45 -47.62 -16.08
C ALA A 122 -1.84 -47.25 -15.52
N CYS A 123 -2.90 -47.68 -16.21
CA CYS A 123 -4.25 -47.54 -15.69
C CYS A 123 -4.50 -48.58 -14.58
N ASP A 124 -4.93 -48.12 -13.42
CA ASP A 124 -5.39 -48.94 -12.30
C ASP A 124 -6.66 -48.35 -11.70
N LEU A 125 -7.81 -48.75 -12.25
CA LEU A 125 -9.13 -48.31 -11.77
C LEU A 125 -9.47 -48.85 -10.37
N SER A 126 -8.67 -49.77 -9.82
CA SER A 126 -8.84 -50.27 -8.45
C SER A 126 -8.19 -49.37 -7.40
N ASP A 127 -7.38 -48.38 -7.80
CA ASP A 127 -6.81 -47.43 -6.85
C ASP A 127 -7.90 -46.54 -6.24
N SER A 128 -7.72 -46.25 -4.95
CA SER A 128 -8.47 -45.28 -4.17
C SER A 128 -8.81 -43.96 -4.89
N TYR A 129 -7.94 -43.46 -5.77
CA TYR A 129 -8.18 -42.23 -6.55
C TYR A 129 -9.33 -42.34 -7.56
N CYS A 130 -9.55 -43.54 -8.09
CA CYS A 130 -10.61 -43.89 -9.03
C CYS A 130 -11.83 -44.49 -8.31
N SER A 131 -11.73 -44.72 -7.00
CA SER A 131 -12.79 -45.28 -6.17
C SER A 131 -13.56 -44.18 -5.44
N GLY A 132 -14.89 -44.29 -5.39
CA GLY A 132 -15.77 -43.40 -4.64
C GLY A 132 -16.86 -42.79 -5.51
N GLU A 133 -18.12 -42.93 -5.09
CA GLU A 133 -19.26 -42.22 -5.68
C GLU A 133 -19.43 -40.89 -4.96
N TYR A 134 -19.14 -39.79 -5.66
CA TYR A 134 -19.41 -38.43 -5.20
C TYR A 134 -20.59 -37.86 -5.98
N PHE A 135 -21.23 -36.82 -5.45
CA PHE A 135 -22.42 -36.21 -6.05
C PHE A 135 -22.20 -35.83 -7.53
N GLY A 136 -22.74 -36.62 -8.46
CA GLY A 136 -22.58 -36.40 -9.91
C GLY A 136 -21.24 -36.85 -10.53
N SER A 137 -20.37 -37.58 -9.83
CA SER A 137 -19.10 -38.06 -10.40
C SER A 137 -19.33 -39.19 -11.42
N THR A 138 -18.79 -39.04 -12.62
CA THR A 138 -18.72 -40.12 -13.63
C THR A 138 -17.74 -41.21 -13.19
N GLN A 139 -18.02 -42.49 -13.47
CA GLN A 139 -17.05 -43.57 -13.23
C GLN A 139 -15.73 -43.29 -13.95
N ALA A 140 -14.62 -43.61 -13.29
CA ALA A 140 -13.30 -43.50 -13.90
C ALA A 140 -13.15 -44.51 -15.04
N GLU A 141 -12.70 -44.05 -16.20
CA GLU A 141 -12.43 -44.88 -17.37
C GLU A 141 -10.95 -44.77 -17.75
N CYS A 142 -10.34 -45.88 -18.18
CA CYS A 142 -8.97 -45.85 -18.67
C CYS A 142 -8.88 -45.05 -19.97
N VAL A 143 -7.91 -44.14 -20.04
CA VAL A 143 -7.64 -43.35 -21.24
C VAL A 143 -6.76 -44.20 -22.16
N GLY A 144 -7.35 -44.66 -23.27
CA GLY A 144 -6.74 -45.67 -24.15
C GLY A 144 -5.57 -45.15 -24.97
N GLY A 145 -4.39 -44.92 -24.37
CA GLY A 145 -3.11 -44.65 -25.04
C GLY A 145 -3.00 -43.37 -25.87
N GLU A 146 -4.11 -42.74 -26.27
CA GLU A 146 -4.18 -41.55 -27.12
C GLU A 146 -3.86 -40.24 -26.38
N VAL A 147 -4.11 -40.20 -25.07
CA VAL A 147 -3.88 -39.02 -24.23
C VAL A 147 -2.95 -39.42 -23.08
N GLN A 148 -1.65 -39.19 -23.28
CA GLN A 148 -0.61 -39.42 -22.28
C GLN A 148 0.06 -38.10 -21.91
N ALA A 149 0.58 -38.02 -20.68
CA ALA A 149 1.36 -36.87 -20.25
C ALA A 149 2.58 -36.65 -21.14
N SER A 150 2.81 -35.39 -21.54
CA SER A 150 3.99 -35.01 -22.31
C SER A 150 5.29 -35.29 -21.51
N PRO A 151 6.44 -35.46 -22.18
CA PRO A 151 7.72 -35.65 -21.49
C PRO A 151 8.05 -34.52 -20.51
N SER A 152 7.75 -33.28 -20.87
CA SER A 152 7.86 -32.07 -20.03
C SER A 152 6.98 -32.17 -18.78
N THR A 153 5.73 -32.58 -18.94
CA THR A 153 4.79 -32.73 -17.81
C THR A 153 5.24 -33.85 -16.86
N LEU A 154 5.72 -34.98 -17.39
CA LEU A 154 6.29 -36.06 -16.58
C LEU A 154 7.53 -35.61 -15.80
N GLU A 155 8.40 -34.81 -16.43
CA GLU A 155 9.56 -34.22 -15.75
C GLU A 155 9.14 -33.27 -14.63
N VAL A 156 8.13 -32.42 -14.85
CA VAL A 156 7.57 -31.54 -13.82
C VAL A 156 7.05 -32.35 -12.64
N ILE A 157 6.22 -33.36 -12.89
CA ILE A 157 5.63 -34.21 -11.84
C ILE A 157 6.71 -34.94 -11.04
N SER A 158 7.77 -35.42 -11.70
CA SER A 158 8.88 -36.09 -11.02
C SER A 158 9.64 -35.20 -10.01
N ARG A 159 9.57 -33.87 -10.15
CA ARG A 159 10.15 -32.91 -9.19
C ARG A 159 9.31 -32.73 -7.91
N PHE A 160 8.04 -33.16 -7.93
CA PHE A 160 7.08 -32.97 -6.83
C PHE A 160 6.39 -34.29 -6.40
N PRO A 161 7.16 -35.36 -6.09
CA PRO A 161 6.60 -36.70 -5.84
C PRO A 161 5.71 -36.77 -4.59
N ASP A 162 5.99 -35.96 -3.56
CA ASP A 162 5.27 -36.00 -2.29
C ASP A 162 3.96 -35.19 -2.30
N SER A 163 3.74 -34.39 -3.34
CA SER A 163 2.60 -33.47 -3.43
C SER A 163 1.70 -33.71 -4.65
N VAL A 164 2.11 -34.56 -5.60
CA VAL A 164 1.28 -34.98 -6.74
C VAL A 164 0.64 -36.32 -6.45
N CYS A 165 -0.66 -36.43 -6.70
CA CYS A 165 -1.45 -37.61 -6.40
C CYS A 165 -1.17 -38.05 -4.96
N PHE A 166 -1.48 -37.15 -4.02
CA PHE A 166 -1.39 -37.39 -2.59
C PHE A 166 -2.74 -37.84 -2.03
N LYS A 167 -2.75 -38.98 -1.31
CA LYS A 167 -3.96 -39.62 -0.77
C LYS A 167 -4.46 -38.82 0.43
N ILE A 168 -5.75 -38.46 0.42
CA ILE A 168 -6.43 -37.99 1.63
C ILE A 168 -6.83 -39.24 2.41
N PRO A 169 -6.36 -39.46 3.66
CA PRO A 169 -6.74 -40.64 4.44
C PRO A 169 -8.26 -40.75 4.56
N LEU A 170 -8.86 -41.93 4.33
CA LEU A 170 -10.32 -42.11 4.34
C LEU A 170 -11.00 -41.71 5.66
N ASP A 171 -10.29 -41.71 6.81
CA ASP A 171 -10.81 -41.18 8.08
C ASP A 171 -11.09 -39.66 8.00
N SER A 172 -10.42 -38.96 7.10
CA SER A 172 -10.70 -37.56 6.74
C SER A 172 -11.64 -37.40 5.53
N ALA A 173 -12.01 -38.46 4.82
CA ALA A 173 -13.10 -38.40 3.85
C ALA A 173 -14.48 -38.26 4.52
N SER A 174 -14.60 -38.72 5.79
CA SER A 174 -15.72 -38.36 6.67
C SER A 174 -15.84 -36.86 6.97
N THR A 175 -14.88 -36.04 6.52
CA THR A 175 -14.84 -34.60 6.76
C THR A 175 -15.27 -33.74 5.57
N LEU A 176 -15.62 -34.37 4.44
CA LEU A 176 -16.37 -33.72 3.37
C LEU A 176 -17.87 -33.59 3.71
N ASP A 177 -18.36 -34.42 4.62
CA ASP A 177 -19.73 -34.40 5.12
C ASP A 177 -19.76 -34.05 6.61
N GLU A 178 -19.84 -32.76 6.91
CA GLU A 178 -21.06 -32.32 7.57
C GLU A 178 -21.58 -31.15 6.75
N ILE A 179 -22.39 -31.47 5.72
CA ILE A 179 -23.55 -30.60 5.48
C ILE A 179 -24.19 -30.49 6.87
N PRO A 180 -24.26 -29.30 7.50
CA PRO A 180 -24.87 -29.16 8.80
C PRO A 180 -26.22 -29.86 8.72
N VAL A 181 -26.46 -30.74 9.68
CA VAL A 181 -27.77 -31.36 9.84
C VAL A 181 -28.52 -30.44 10.79
N HIS A 182 -29.84 -30.31 10.64
CA HIS A 182 -30.67 -29.40 11.44
C HIS A 182 -30.36 -29.50 12.95
N GLU A 183 -30.14 -30.72 13.44
CA GLU A 183 -29.79 -31.03 14.82
C GLU A 183 -28.46 -30.41 15.28
N ASN A 184 -27.40 -30.40 14.46
CA ASN A 184 -26.09 -29.89 14.87
C ASN A 184 -26.06 -28.35 15.02
N VAL A 185 -26.91 -27.63 14.28
CA VAL A 185 -26.96 -26.16 14.31
C VAL A 185 -27.83 -25.64 15.46
N GLU A 186 -28.90 -26.34 15.81
CA GLU A 186 -29.77 -25.97 16.93
C GLU A 186 -29.16 -26.27 18.30
N VAL A 187 -28.35 -27.33 18.43
CA VAL A 187 -27.70 -27.72 19.70
C VAL A 187 -26.81 -26.60 20.29
N CYS A 188 -26.29 -25.69 19.46
CA CYS A 188 -25.49 -24.55 19.91
C CYS A 188 -26.28 -23.23 20.04
N GLY A 189 -27.61 -23.24 19.87
CA GLY A 189 -28.48 -22.08 20.05
C GLY A 189 -28.16 -20.88 19.15
N GLY A 190 -27.50 -21.10 18.00
CA GLY A 190 -27.05 -20.03 17.11
C GLY A 190 -25.89 -19.18 17.65
N THR A 191 -25.19 -19.63 18.70
CA THR A 191 -23.98 -18.99 19.23
C THR A 191 -22.73 -19.78 18.87
N GLN A 192 -21.72 -19.11 18.31
CA GLN A 192 -20.33 -19.62 18.34
C GLN A 192 -19.98 -19.93 19.80
N SER A 193 -19.49 -21.14 20.08
CA SER A 193 -19.15 -21.54 21.45
C SER A 193 -18.19 -20.51 22.07
N PRO A 194 -18.55 -19.84 23.18
CA PRO A 194 -17.62 -18.96 23.85
C PRO A 194 -16.66 -19.82 24.67
N TRP A 195 -15.50 -20.16 24.10
CA TRP A 195 -14.36 -20.65 24.90
C TRP A 195 -13.66 -19.49 25.62
N ARG A 196 -14.44 -18.54 26.17
CA ARG A 196 -13.96 -17.67 27.26
C ARG A 196 -14.05 -18.51 28.53
N ASN A 197 -12.92 -19.08 28.94
CA ASN A 197 -12.57 -19.58 30.28
C ASN A 197 -12.03 -21.02 30.24
N ARG A 198 -10.78 -21.14 29.80
CA ARG A 198 -9.68 -21.76 30.55
C ARG A 198 -8.54 -21.99 29.59
N ILE A 199 -7.50 -21.16 29.70
CA ILE A 199 -6.08 -21.55 29.74
C ILE A 199 -5.36 -20.27 30.15
N ALA A 200 -4.85 -20.25 31.38
CA ALA A 200 -3.84 -19.28 31.77
C ALA A 200 -2.55 -19.62 31.01
N PRO A 201 -1.84 -18.67 30.40
CA PRO A 201 -0.56 -18.96 29.77
C PRO A 201 0.47 -19.27 30.87
N ALA A 202 0.98 -20.50 30.87
CA ALA A 202 2.19 -20.85 31.60
C ALA A 202 3.37 -20.13 30.91
N VAL A 203 3.82 -19.04 31.54
CA VAL A 203 5.06 -18.35 31.15
C VAL A 203 6.24 -19.20 31.58
N VAL A 204 6.99 -19.74 30.61
CA VAL A 204 8.33 -20.28 30.83
C VAL A 204 9.34 -19.27 30.27
N PRO A 205 10.22 -18.67 31.10
CA PRO A 205 11.26 -17.77 30.63
C PRO A 205 12.44 -18.55 30.05
N LEU A 206 12.78 -18.28 28.79
CA LEU A 206 14.06 -18.66 28.20
C LEU A 206 15.11 -17.61 28.56
N ALA A 207 16.06 -18.02 29.40
CA ALA A 207 17.26 -17.25 29.72
C ALA A 207 18.32 -17.40 28.60
N PRO A 208 19.07 -16.34 28.26
CA PRO A 208 20.21 -16.42 27.35
C PRO A 208 21.51 -16.83 28.06
N SER A 209 22.31 -17.62 27.35
CA SER A 209 23.64 -18.12 27.74
C SER A 209 24.78 -17.22 27.22
N GLY A 210 25.79 -16.96 28.06
CA GLY A 210 27.18 -16.71 27.60
C GLY A 210 27.90 -15.46 28.15
N PRO A 211 29.03 -15.60 28.88
CA PRO A 211 29.75 -14.48 29.53
C PRO A 211 31.14 -14.12 28.94
N HIS A 212 31.71 -13.04 29.53
CA HIS A 212 33.09 -12.50 29.48
C HIS A 212 33.46 -11.64 28.25
N GLN A 213 34.17 -10.50 28.36
CA GLN A 213 35.22 -10.12 29.30
C GLN A 213 35.38 -8.58 29.36
N GLN A 214 35.49 -8.01 30.57
CA GLN A 214 35.96 -6.65 30.81
C GLN A 214 37.46 -6.69 31.14
N THR A 215 38.23 -5.77 30.57
CA THR A 215 39.50 -5.32 31.14
C THR A 215 39.52 -3.80 31.18
N ALA A 216 39.67 -3.30 32.39
CA ALA A 216 39.91 -1.90 32.73
C ALA A 216 41.38 -1.53 32.53
N LYS A 217 41.63 -0.23 32.36
CA LYS A 217 42.78 0.60 32.79
C LYS A 217 42.61 1.99 32.16
N THR A 218 42.95 3.16 32.69
CA THR A 218 43.20 3.75 34.02
C THR A 218 43.36 5.26 33.76
N ALA A 219 43.07 6.08 34.77
CA ALA A 219 43.34 7.51 34.94
C ALA A 219 44.52 8.16 34.18
N ALA A 220 44.27 9.41 33.76
CA ALA A 220 45.24 10.43 33.39
C ALA A 220 45.68 11.27 34.60
N SER A 221 46.95 11.68 34.64
CA SER A 221 47.39 12.98 35.20
C SER A 221 48.80 13.34 34.73
N SER A 222 49.10 14.65 34.77
CA SER A 222 50.42 15.31 34.86
C SER A 222 51.06 15.85 33.57
N ASP A 223 50.71 17.11 33.27
CA ASP A 223 51.57 18.32 33.25
C ASP A 223 52.90 18.44 32.47
N THR A 224 52.95 19.59 31.77
CA THR A 224 54.05 20.56 31.53
C THR A 224 54.94 20.53 30.26
N ASN A 225 54.76 21.63 29.50
CA ASN A 225 55.73 22.56 28.86
C ASN A 225 56.73 22.10 27.79
N GLY A 226 56.68 22.81 26.65
CA GLY A 226 57.78 22.93 25.70
C GLY A 226 57.42 23.79 24.49
N SER A 227 57.81 25.07 24.52
CA SER A 227 57.61 26.10 23.49
C SER A 227 58.47 25.89 22.24
N SER A 228 57.91 26.15 21.04
CA SER A 228 58.62 26.86 19.98
C SER A 228 57.64 27.54 19.00
N ARG A 229 57.89 28.83 18.75
CA ARG A 229 57.15 29.74 17.87
C ARG A 229 57.74 29.69 16.45
N THR A 230 56.88 29.80 15.43
CA THR A 230 57.15 30.56 14.19
C THR A 230 55.81 31.07 13.60
N PRO A 231 55.82 32.18 12.83
CA PRO A 231 54.65 33.05 12.70
C PRO A 231 53.82 32.71 11.46
N GLU A 232 52.53 32.41 11.65
CA GLU A 232 51.58 32.31 10.54
C GLU A 232 50.95 33.67 10.23
N ALA A 233 50.95 33.95 8.93
CA ALA A 233 50.39 35.13 8.31
C ALA A 233 48.89 35.28 8.65
N ALA A 234 48.48 36.53 8.90
CA ALA A 234 47.09 36.90 9.09
C ALA A 234 46.28 36.63 7.80
N THR A 235 45.65 35.46 7.73
CA THR A 235 44.50 35.23 6.85
C THR A 235 43.24 35.52 7.67
N SER A 236 42.45 36.48 7.21
CA SER A 236 41.16 36.84 7.78
C SER A 236 40.25 35.60 7.84
N SER A 237 40.16 34.97 9.00
CA SER A 237 39.30 33.80 9.20
C SER A 237 37.84 34.25 9.19
N VAL A 238 37.09 33.84 8.16
CA VAL A 238 35.63 33.96 8.14
C VAL A 238 35.07 33.17 9.33
N ARG A 239 34.49 33.86 10.31
CA ARG A 239 33.91 33.25 11.51
C ARG A 239 32.68 32.42 11.13
N ALA A 240 32.73 31.11 11.30
CA ALA A 240 31.56 30.25 11.10
C ALA A 240 30.60 30.39 12.30
N LEU A 241 29.29 30.56 12.06
CA LEU A 241 28.31 30.68 13.14
C LEU A 241 28.17 29.33 13.86
N SER A 242 28.07 29.34 15.20
CA SER A 242 27.66 28.15 15.95
C SER A 242 26.18 27.80 15.67
N PHE A 243 25.77 26.55 15.92
CA PHE A 243 24.40 26.09 15.61
C PHE A 243 23.35 26.89 16.39
N LEU A 244 23.64 27.15 17.67
CA LEU A 244 22.76 27.93 18.54
C LEU A 244 22.72 29.41 18.13
N GLU A 245 23.82 29.96 17.61
CA GLU A 245 23.85 31.34 17.07
C GLU A 245 23.09 31.46 15.75
N ALA A 246 23.15 30.45 14.87
CA ALA A 246 22.49 30.47 13.56
C ALA A 246 20.98 30.22 13.66
N PHE A 247 20.54 29.28 14.50
CA PHE A 247 19.15 28.81 14.51
C PHE A 247 18.44 28.96 15.87
N GLY A 248 19.15 29.30 16.94
CA GLY A 248 18.57 29.47 18.27
C GLY A 248 17.69 28.29 18.70
N VAL A 249 16.53 28.61 19.31
CA VAL A 249 15.55 27.62 19.79
C VAL A 249 14.82 26.89 18.64
N LEU A 250 14.79 27.47 17.44
CA LEU A 250 14.17 26.87 16.25
C LEU A 250 15.03 25.78 15.61
N GLY A 251 16.34 25.73 15.90
CA GLY A 251 17.27 24.75 15.33
C GLY A 251 16.90 23.30 15.61
N PRO A 252 16.77 22.87 16.89
CA PRO A 252 16.43 21.48 17.22
C PRO A 252 15.13 20.95 16.58
N PRO A 253 13.98 21.65 16.63
CA PRO A 253 12.77 21.16 15.98
C PRO A 253 12.91 21.10 14.45
N MET A 254 13.64 22.02 13.82
CA MET A 254 13.91 21.95 12.38
C MET A 254 14.75 20.71 12.00
N VAL A 255 15.77 20.37 12.79
CA VAL A 255 16.56 19.14 12.57
C VAL A 255 15.68 17.90 12.74
N MET A 256 14.83 17.87 13.77
CA MET A 256 13.89 16.77 14.00
C MET A 256 12.93 16.59 12.81
N VAL A 257 12.36 17.69 12.28
CA VAL A 257 11.50 17.66 11.10
C VAL A 257 12.25 17.11 9.89
N ALA A 258 13.48 17.56 9.63
CA ALA A 258 14.29 17.07 8.51
C ALA A 258 14.61 15.57 8.62
N MET A 259 14.93 15.09 9.82
CA MET A 259 15.17 13.66 10.08
C MET A 259 13.90 12.83 9.89
N LEU A 260 12.75 13.32 10.35
CA LEU A 260 11.47 12.65 10.17
C LEU A 260 11.07 12.58 8.69
N CYS A 261 11.30 13.65 7.92
CA CYS A 261 11.06 13.66 6.48
C CYS A 261 11.98 12.69 5.74
N PHE A 262 13.26 12.65 6.10
CA PHE A 262 14.21 11.67 5.55
C PHE A 262 13.79 10.23 5.84
N ALA A 263 13.37 9.94 7.08
CA ALA A 263 12.90 8.62 7.47
C ALA A 263 11.63 8.23 6.69
N TRP A 264 10.67 9.16 6.57
CA TRP A 264 9.43 8.95 5.82
C TRP A 264 9.70 8.72 4.32
N THR A 265 10.53 9.54 3.68
CA THR A 265 10.88 9.35 2.26
C THR A 265 11.66 8.06 2.04
N SER A 266 12.52 7.66 2.98
CA SER A 266 13.18 6.35 2.93
C SER A 266 12.17 5.20 3.06
N TRP A 267 11.16 5.34 3.90
CA TRP A 267 10.06 4.38 4.01
C TRP A 267 9.26 4.28 2.70
N LEU A 268 8.98 5.39 2.01
CA LEU A 268 8.33 5.37 0.69
C LEU A 268 9.16 4.64 -0.38
N ILE A 269 10.50 4.67 -0.28
CA ILE A 269 11.39 3.86 -1.14
C ILE A 269 11.21 2.38 -0.84
N VAL A 270 11.19 1.98 0.44
CA VAL A 270 10.94 0.58 0.83
C VAL A 270 9.56 0.12 0.34
N LEU A 271 8.53 0.94 0.53
CA LEU A 271 7.17 0.69 0.05
C LEU A 271 7.14 0.51 -1.47
N SER A 272 7.97 1.26 -2.21
CA SER A 272 8.10 1.10 -3.66
C SER A 272 8.82 -0.18 -4.08
N LEU A 273 9.66 -0.80 -3.22
CA LEU A 273 10.50 -1.95 -3.55
C LEU A 273 9.97 -3.29 -3.04
N ALA A 274 9.36 -3.33 -1.85
CA ALA A 274 8.94 -4.54 -1.15
C ALA A 274 7.57 -4.32 -0.50
N LEU A 275 6.52 -4.40 -1.32
CA LEU A 275 5.20 -3.86 -0.97
C LEU A 275 4.46 -4.75 0.04
N ASN A 276 4.43 -6.06 -0.19
CA ASN A 276 3.83 -7.01 0.77
C ASN A 276 4.55 -6.95 2.12
N GLU A 277 5.87 -6.88 2.11
CA GLU A 277 6.66 -6.82 3.33
C GLU A 277 6.39 -5.52 4.10
N ALA A 278 6.34 -4.38 3.42
CA ALA A 278 5.99 -3.10 4.02
C ALA A 278 4.57 -3.12 4.62
N ALA A 279 3.57 -3.67 3.92
CA ALA A 279 2.22 -3.83 4.43
C ALA A 279 2.15 -4.76 5.65
N ASN A 280 2.89 -5.89 5.59
CA ASN A 280 2.97 -6.86 6.67
C ASN A 280 3.62 -6.30 7.94
N VAL A 281 4.70 -5.53 7.80
CA VAL A 281 5.37 -4.87 8.92
C VAL A 281 4.45 -3.83 9.54
N LEU A 282 3.75 -3.05 8.71
CA LEU A 282 2.85 -1.99 9.18
C LEU A 282 1.63 -2.54 9.92
N MET A 283 1.08 -3.65 9.47
CA MET A 283 -0.13 -4.27 10.03
C MET A 283 0.15 -5.45 10.96
N ASN A 284 1.42 -5.76 11.19
CA ASN A 284 1.87 -6.91 11.97
C ASN A 284 1.29 -8.24 11.45
N THR A 285 1.24 -8.43 10.14
CA THR A 285 0.66 -9.62 9.47
C THR A 285 1.68 -10.53 8.81
N GLY A 286 2.98 -10.32 9.03
CA GLY A 286 4.06 -11.04 8.33
C GLY A 286 4.09 -12.55 8.55
N ASP A 287 3.65 -13.03 9.71
CA ASP A 287 3.66 -14.45 10.07
C ASP A 287 2.47 -15.23 9.47
N TYR A 288 1.58 -14.58 8.72
CA TYR A 288 0.35 -15.18 8.22
C TYR A 288 0.33 -15.31 6.70
N ASP A 289 -0.39 -16.33 6.22
CA ASP A 289 -0.58 -16.62 4.79
C ASP A 289 0.76 -16.69 4.02
N ASP A 290 1.82 -17.23 4.63
CA ASP A 290 3.19 -17.30 4.09
C ASP A 290 3.76 -15.93 3.67
N GLY A 291 3.38 -14.86 4.37
CA GLY A 291 3.76 -13.48 4.03
C GLY A 291 2.91 -12.86 2.92
N LEU A 292 1.88 -13.55 2.41
CA LEU A 292 0.99 -13.09 1.34
C LEU A 292 -0.42 -12.70 1.85
N PHE A 293 -0.51 -12.20 3.09
CA PHE A 293 -1.79 -11.77 3.69
C PHE A 293 -2.51 -10.74 2.80
N TRP A 294 -1.78 -9.74 2.32
CA TRP A 294 -2.34 -8.62 1.54
C TRP A 294 -2.50 -8.92 0.05
N LEU A 295 -1.90 -10.01 -0.46
CA LEU A 295 -1.96 -10.44 -1.87
C LEU A 295 -1.60 -9.33 -2.88
N ILE A 296 -0.64 -8.46 -2.57
CA ILE A 296 -0.26 -7.38 -3.47
C ILE A 296 0.96 -7.82 -4.29
N PRO A 297 0.84 -8.14 -5.59
CA PRO A 297 1.97 -8.67 -6.35
C PRO A 297 3.11 -7.65 -6.47
N ASP A 298 4.37 -8.12 -6.38
CA ASP A 298 5.54 -7.28 -6.64
C ASP A 298 5.70 -7.06 -8.15
N GLU A 299 5.52 -5.82 -8.60
CA GLU A 299 5.66 -5.41 -10.00
C GLU A 299 7.01 -4.72 -10.24
N GLN A 300 7.83 -5.28 -11.15
CA GLN A 300 9.13 -4.72 -11.53
C GLN A 300 8.99 -3.83 -12.77
N SER A 301 8.41 -2.64 -12.60
CA SER A 301 8.08 -1.72 -13.71
C SER A 301 9.11 -0.60 -13.89
N THR A 302 9.15 -0.01 -15.09
CA THR A 302 10.01 1.16 -15.37
C THR A 302 9.62 2.37 -14.53
N LEU A 303 8.32 2.52 -14.22
CA LEU A 303 7.80 3.56 -13.35
C LEU A 303 8.26 3.40 -11.90
N GLN A 304 8.35 2.16 -11.40
CA GLN A 304 8.94 1.87 -10.09
C GLN A 304 10.39 2.39 -9.99
N LEU A 305 11.20 2.19 -11.04
CA LEU A 305 12.57 2.70 -11.09
C LEU A 305 12.61 4.24 -11.04
N PHE A 306 11.76 4.92 -11.82
CA PHE A 306 11.68 6.39 -11.80
C PHE A 306 11.18 6.92 -10.46
N SER A 307 10.23 6.25 -9.83
CA SER A 307 9.75 6.54 -8.48
C SER A 307 10.89 6.47 -7.45
N VAL A 308 11.61 5.34 -7.41
CA VAL A 308 12.75 5.13 -6.49
C VAL A 308 13.84 6.17 -6.73
N LEU A 309 14.17 6.46 -7.98
CA LEU A 309 15.17 7.47 -8.33
C LEU A 309 14.73 8.88 -7.87
N GLY A 310 13.46 9.24 -8.10
CA GLY A 310 12.89 10.51 -7.67
C GLY A 310 12.92 10.70 -6.16
N LEU A 311 12.48 9.68 -5.41
CA LEU A 311 12.51 9.68 -3.94
C LEU A 311 13.94 9.69 -3.38
N ALA A 312 14.87 8.97 -4.01
CA ALA A 312 16.28 8.98 -3.63
C ALA A 312 16.90 10.37 -3.81
N ILE A 313 16.59 11.08 -4.90
CA ILE A 313 17.00 12.46 -5.11
C ILE A 313 16.49 13.36 -3.98
N VAL A 314 15.21 13.25 -3.61
CA VAL A 314 14.62 14.00 -2.48
C VAL A 314 15.38 13.73 -1.18
N ASN A 315 15.71 12.47 -0.89
CA ASN A 315 16.50 12.11 0.29
C ASN A 315 17.89 12.75 0.30
N VAL A 316 18.58 12.77 -0.85
CA VAL A 316 19.87 13.48 -1.00
C VAL A 316 19.71 14.97 -0.69
N PHE A 317 18.62 15.59 -1.11
CA PHE A 317 18.33 16.99 -0.77
C PHE A 317 18.07 17.20 0.73
N TYR A 318 17.38 16.29 1.43
CA TYR A 318 17.25 16.39 2.89
C TYR A 318 18.60 16.27 3.61
N VAL A 319 19.46 15.34 3.19
CA VAL A 319 20.83 15.22 3.70
C VAL A 319 21.61 16.51 3.44
N PHE A 320 21.47 17.09 2.25
CA PHE A 320 22.07 18.37 1.93
C PHE A 320 21.63 19.49 2.88
N VAL A 321 20.32 19.60 3.17
CA VAL A 321 19.81 20.61 4.12
C VAL A 321 20.32 20.34 5.54
N LEU A 322 20.36 19.07 5.98
CA LEU A 322 20.93 18.68 7.28
C LEU A 322 22.42 19.06 7.38
N LEU A 323 23.22 18.76 6.35
CA LEU A 323 24.64 19.15 6.29
C LEU A 323 24.80 20.67 6.32
N LYS A 324 23.93 21.41 5.64
CA LYS A 324 23.92 22.87 5.66
C LYS A 324 23.61 23.43 7.06
N MET A 325 22.64 22.85 7.76
CA MET A 325 22.31 23.24 9.13
C MET A 325 23.40 22.87 10.13
N LEU A 326 23.99 21.67 10.01
CA LEU A 326 24.89 21.11 11.02
C LEU A 326 26.36 21.47 10.77
N VAL A 327 26.80 21.60 9.51
CA VAL A 327 28.21 21.71 9.12
C VAL A 327 28.50 23.01 8.37
N TRP A 328 27.76 23.32 7.30
CA TRP A 328 28.08 24.43 6.38
C TRP A 328 27.40 25.75 6.74
N ARG A 329 27.64 26.22 7.98
CA ARG A 329 27.07 27.45 8.56
C ARG A 329 27.84 28.74 8.20
N THR A 330 28.40 28.81 6.98
CA THR A 330 29.17 29.98 6.49
C THR A 330 28.42 30.70 5.38
N ARG A 331 28.54 32.04 5.35
CA ARG A 331 27.90 32.93 4.36
C ARG A 331 28.25 32.64 2.91
N ASP A 332 29.40 32.03 2.67
CA ASP A 332 29.81 31.65 1.32
C ASP A 332 29.21 30.28 0.97
N ASN A 333 28.45 30.26 -0.14
CA ASN A 333 27.83 29.08 -0.72
C ASN A 333 28.89 28.00 -0.99
N VAL A 334 29.03 27.05 -0.06
CA VAL A 334 29.89 25.87 -0.21
C VAL A 334 29.54 25.11 -1.51
N VAL A 335 28.26 25.16 -1.90
CA VAL A 335 27.74 24.62 -3.16
C VAL A 335 28.26 25.36 -4.38
N GLU A 336 28.31 26.70 -4.39
CA GLU A 336 28.92 27.44 -5.52
C GLU A 336 30.40 27.09 -5.64
N ARG A 337 31.17 27.06 -4.54
CA ARG A 337 32.57 26.63 -4.61
C ARG A 337 32.74 25.17 -5.00
N TRP A 338 31.80 24.29 -4.67
CA TRP A 338 31.84 22.88 -5.04
C TRP A 338 31.45 22.67 -6.51
N LEU A 339 30.39 23.34 -6.99
CA LEU A 339 29.99 23.39 -8.39
C LEU A 339 31.06 24.05 -9.26
N ASP A 340 31.67 25.16 -8.81
CA ASP A 340 32.78 25.81 -9.50
C ASP A 340 34.00 24.89 -9.58
N ARG A 341 34.29 24.10 -8.53
CA ARG A 341 35.36 23.09 -8.56
C ARG A 341 35.05 21.92 -9.48
N ILE A 342 33.81 21.44 -9.53
CA ILE A 342 33.39 20.37 -10.45
C ILE A 342 33.39 20.88 -11.91
N MET A 343 32.88 22.08 -12.16
CA MET A 343 32.92 22.72 -13.48
C MET A 343 34.36 23.07 -13.92
N ALA A 344 35.26 23.35 -12.97
CA ALA A 344 36.68 23.55 -13.24
C ALA A 344 37.43 22.23 -13.52
N ASN A 345 37.03 21.13 -12.88
CA ASN A 345 37.67 19.82 -12.98
C ASN A 345 36.98 18.84 -13.97
N GLY A 346 35.88 19.24 -14.59
CA GLY A 346 35.15 18.43 -15.58
C GLY A 346 35.89 18.32 -16.92
N PRO A 347 35.68 17.22 -17.68
CA PRO A 347 36.33 17.02 -18.97
C PRO A 347 35.97 18.16 -19.94
N GLU A 348 36.95 18.67 -20.70
CA GLU A 348 36.78 19.86 -21.57
C GLU A 348 35.62 19.75 -22.56
N MET A 349 35.19 18.54 -22.91
CA MET A 349 34.05 18.26 -23.79
C MET A 349 32.65 18.49 -23.18
N ALA A 350 32.54 18.69 -21.87
CA ALA A 350 31.26 18.91 -21.18
C ALA A 350 31.06 20.35 -20.68
N ARG A 351 31.83 21.33 -21.18
CA ARG A 351 31.50 22.75 -20.98
C ARG A 351 30.39 23.11 -21.98
N PRO A 352 29.13 23.29 -21.56
CA PRO A 352 28.15 23.88 -22.45
C PRO A 352 28.64 25.28 -22.82
N GLU A 353 28.86 25.53 -24.11
CA GLU A 353 29.13 26.86 -24.66
C GLU A 353 27.87 27.74 -24.62
N ALA A 354 27.24 27.85 -23.44
CA ALA A 354 26.29 28.92 -23.22
C ALA A 354 27.13 30.21 -23.06
N PRO A 355 26.94 31.23 -23.91
CA PRO A 355 27.74 32.45 -23.83
C PRO A 355 27.65 33.04 -22.42
N GLU A 356 28.79 33.43 -21.85
CA GLU A 356 28.92 33.86 -20.45
C GLU A 356 27.92 34.98 -20.07
N SER A 357 27.53 35.79 -21.05
CA SER A 357 26.48 36.79 -20.98
C SER A 357 25.09 36.21 -20.70
N TYR A 358 24.74 35.09 -21.34
CA TYR A 358 23.48 34.37 -21.09
C TYR A 358 23.47 33.75 -19.69
N ARG A 359 24.57 33.12 -19.25
CA ARG A 359 24.70 32.58 -17.88
C ARG A 359 24.55 33.68 -16.82
N LYS A 360 25.21 34.84 -17.01
CA LYS A 360 25.11 36.01 -16.13
C LYS A 360 23.72 36.68 -16.16
N ARG A 361 22.99 36.61 -17.28
CA ARG A 361 21.61 37.10 -17.38
C ARG A 361 20.63 36.15 -16.68
N LEU A 362 20.78 34.84 -16.91
CA LEU A 362 19.97 33.81 -16.28
C LEU A 362 20.17 33.80 -14.76
N HIS A 363 21.42 33.91 -14.30
CA HIS A 363 21.72 34.00 -12.87
C HIS A 363 21.13 35.27 -12.24
N ARG A 364 21.26 36.45 -12.87
CA ARG A 364 20.61 37.68 -12.39
C ARG A 364 19.08 37.59 -12.38
N PHE A 365 18.49 36.99 -13.40
CA PHE A 365 17.04 36.74 -13.44
C PHE A 365 16.62 35.79 -12.30
N TRP A 366 17.39 34.73 -12.07
CA TRP A 366 17.16 33.75 -11.01
C TRP A 366 17.29 34.36 -9.62
N THR A 367 18.30 35.21 -9.38
CA THR A 367 18.46 35.93 -8.11
C THR A 367 17.34 36.95 -7.92
N GLU A 368 16.95 37.71 -8.94
CA GLU A 368 15.81 38.64 -8.87
C GLU A 368 14.46 37.95 -8.56
N LEU A 369 14.31 36.67 -8.93
CA LEU A 369 13.14 35.84 -8.62
C LEU A 369 13.16 35.21 -7.22
N THR A 370 14.31 34.66 -6.81
CA THR A 370 14.41 33.73 -5.67
C THR A 370 14.99 34.35 -4.40
N GLU A 371 15.79 35.41 -4.54
CA GLU A 371 16.48 36.08 -3.44
C GLU A 371 15.49 36.76 -2.48
N ILE A 372 15.85 36.86 -1.20
CA ILE A 372 14.98 37.34 -0.11
C ILE A 372 14.46 38.77 -0.40
N ASN A 373 15.32 39.59 -1.01
CA ASN A 373 15.05 40.98 -1.41
C ASN A 373 14.73 41.11 -2.91
N GLY A 374 14.45 40.00 -3.61
CA GLY A 374 14.14 39.98 -5.03
C GLY A 374 12.91 40.81 -5.37
N LYS A 375 13.00 41.61 -6.44
CA LYS A 375 11.95 42.54 -6.88
C LYS A 375 10.61 41.86 -7.17
N ASN A 376 10.67 40.64 -7.71
CA ASN A 376 9.50 39.84 -8.14
C ASN A 376 9.22 38.65 -7.20
N ARG A 377 9.84 38.59 -6.02
CA ARG A 377 9.69 37.47 -5.08
C ARG A 377 8.23 37.15 -4.74
N LYS A 378 7.42 38.16 -4.43
CA LYS A 378 5.99 37.94 -4.07
C LYS A 378 5.20 37.31 -5.22
N LEU A 379 5.52 37.67 -6.47
CA LEU A 379 4.92 37.06 -7.66
C LEU A 379 5.39 35.61 -7.85
N TRP A 380 6.67 35.31 -7.59
CA TRP A 380 7.21 33.95 -7.66
C TRP A 380 6.60 33.03 -6.59
N ASN A 381 6.51 33.51 -5.34
CA ASN A 381 5.85 32.78 -4.26
C ASN A 381 4.37 32.51 -4.61
N LEU A 382 3.66 33.49 -5.16
CA LEU A 382 2.28 33.31 -5.62
C LEU A 382 2.16 32.22 -6.70
N TRP A 383 3.11 32.15 -7.65
CA TRP A 383 3.10 31.14 -8.70
C TRP A 383 3.39 29.74 -8.15
N LEU A 384 4.40 29.59 -7.29
CA LEU A 384 4.67 28.33 -6.60
C LEU A 384 3.47 27.86 -5.78
N LYS A 385 2.72 28.80 -5.20
CA LYS A 385 1.50 28.51 -4.46
C LYS A 385 0.36 28.04 -5.35
N ALA A 386 0.19 28.66 -6.51
CA ALA A 386 -0.82 28.23 -7.48
C ALA A 386 -0.54 26.80 -7.96
N LEU A 387 0.73 26.46 -8.20
CA LEU A 387 1.16 25.10 -8.53
C LEU A 387 0.88 24.12 -7.37
N ASP A 388 1.21 24.50 -6.13
CA ASP A 388 0.94 23.70 -4.92
C ASP A 388 -0.56 23.42 -4.73
N LEU A 389 -1.41 24.46 -4.80
CA LEU A 389 -2.87 24.30 -4.72
C LEU A 389 -3.42 23.45 -5.86
N ALA A 390 -2.84 23.51 -7.06
CA ALA A 390 -3.24 22.63 -8.15
C ALA A 390 -2.93 21.16 -7.81
N MET A 391 -1.72 20.87 -7.32
CA MET A 391 -1.35 19.51 -6.89
C MET A 391 -2.23 19.00 -5.74
N LEU A 392 -2.50 19.84 -4.73
CA LEU A 392 -3.42 19.53 -3.64
C LEU A 392 -4.86 19.30 -4.13
N SER A 393 -5.31 20.02 -5.16
CA SER A 393 -6.64 19.81 -5.74
C SER A 393 -6.75 18.46 -6.44
N VAL A 394 -5.71 18.07 -7.17
CA VAL A 394 -5.66 16.75 -7.84
C VAL A 394 -5.63 15.65 -6.80
N MET A 395 -4.80 15.77 -5.77
CA MET A 395 -4.76 14.80 -4.67
C MET A 395 -6.10 14.72 -3.92
N LEU A 396 -6.78 15.84 -3.67
CA LEU A 396 -8.13 15.83 -3.09
C LEU A 396 -9.13 15.11 -4.00
N HIS A 397 -9.02 15.30 -5.32
CA HIS A 397 -9.87 14.60 -6.27
C HIS A 397 -9.62 13.09 -6.24
N GLU A 398 -8.36 12.65 -6.17
CA GLU A 398 -8.01 11.24 -5.99
C GLU A 398 -8.59 10.68 -4.68
N LEU A 399 -8.50 11.41 -3.56
CA LEU A 399 -9.10 11.00 -2.28
C LEU A 399 -10.63 10.89 -2.37
N LEU A 400 -11.27 11.76 -3.15
CA LEU A 400 -12.71 11.72 -3.38
C LEU A 400 -13.11 10.52 -4.24
N GLU A 401 -12.39 10.27 -5.32
CA GLU A 401 -12.64 9.16 -6.26
C GLU A 401 -12.36 7.79 -5.64
N ALA A 402 -11.35 7.70 -4.76
CA ALA A 402 -11.00 6.50 -4.01
C ALA A 402 -12.03 6.13 -2.91
N GLY A 403 -12.97 7.02 -2.59
CA GLY A 403 -13.96 6.77 -1.53
C GLY A 403 -13.35 6.76 -0.12
N THR A 404 -12.35 7.61 0.12
CA THR A 404 -11.67 7.68 1.43
C THR A 404 -12.65 8.00 2.58
N PRO A 405 -12.33 7.62 3.83
CA PRO A 405 -13.20 7.91 4.97
C PRO A 405 -13.49 9.41 5.07
N VAL A 406 -14.77 9.74 5.22
CA VAL A 406 -15.29 11.12 5.19
C VAL A 406 -14.52 12.06 6.15
N SER A 407 -14.11 11.57 7.32
CA SER A 407 -13.32 12.32 8.30
C SER A 407 -11.97 12.79 7.75
N LEU A 408 -11.28 11.90 7.03
CA LEU A 408 -9.95 12.16 6.44
C LEU A 408 -10.09 13.08 5.23
N THR A 409 -11.10 12.86 4.39
CA THR A 409 -11.40 13.72 3.24
C THR A 409 -11.68 15.16 3.68
N TYR A 410 -12.55 15.37 4.68
CA TYR A 410 -12.80 16.71 5.22
C TYR A 410 -11.56 17.32 5.88
N GLY A 411 -10.75 16.51 6.58
CA GLY A 411 -9.47 16.96 7.12
C GLY A 411 -8.54 17.53 6.04
N TYR A 412 -8.40 16.81 4.92
CA TYR A 412 -7.61 17.25 3.78
C TYR A 412 -8.18 18.50 3.10
N THR A 413 -9.51 18.57 2.95
CA THR A 413 -10.20 19.74 2.39
C THR A 413 -10.00 20.99 3.26
N VAL A 414 -10.13 20.86 4.58
CA VAL A 414 -9.89 21.98 5.52
C VAL A 414 -8.44 22.43 5.44
N MET A 415 -7.49 21.50 5.42
CA MET A 415 -6.07 21.81 5.23
C MET A 415 -5.83 22.60 3.94
N THR A 416 -6.37 22.12 2.81
CA THR A 416 -6.25 22.79 1.50
C THR A 416 -6.92 24.17 1.49
N ALA A 417 -8.09 24.30 2.12
CA ALA A 417 -8.80 25.56 2.25
C ALA A 417 -8.02 26.59 3.09
N LEU A 418 -7.42 26.16 4.21
CA LEU A 418 -6.56 26.99 5.05
C LEU A 418 -5.26 27.37 4.33
N ASN A 419 -4.70 26.46 3.52
CA ASN A 419 -3.51 26.70 2.71
C ASN A 419 -3.75 27.81 1.66
N SER A 420 -4.96 27.88 1.11
CA SER A 420 -5.36 28.96 0.21
C SER A 420 -5.71 30.26 0.96
N ALA A 421 -6.39 30.14 2.10
CA ALA A 421 -6.77 31.29 2.92
C ALA A 421 -5.56 32.03 3.50
N SER A 422 -4.49 31.33 3.87
CA SER A 422 -3.25 31.95 4.37
C SER A 422 -2.67 32.95 3.36
N VAL A 423 -2.69 32.60 2.08
CA VAL A 423 -2.21 33.45 0.97
C VAL A 423 -3.10 34.67 0.79
N ALA A 424 -4.42 34.50 0.88
CA ALA A 424 -5.35 35.63 0.83
C ALA A 424 -5.09 36.61 2.00
N LEU A 425 -4.86 36.09 3.20
CA LEU A 425 -4.51 36.90 4.38
C LEU A 425 -3.17 37.62 4.21
N GLU A 426 -2.20 37.02 3.54
CA GLU A 426 -0.92 37.67 3.21
C GLU A 426 -1.08 38.79 2.18
N ILE A 427 -1.90 38.60 1.14
CA ILE A 427 -2.15 39.64 0.13
C ILE A 427 -2.92 40.82 0.73
N LEU A 428 -3.87 40.56 1.63
CA LEU A 428 -4.68 41.59 2.30
C LEU A 428 -3.94 42.26 3.46
N GLY A 429 -3.09 41.52 4.17
CA GLY A 429 -2.36 41.95 5.35
C GLY A 429 -0.91 42.31 5.07
N HIS A 430 -0.59 43.61 5.05
CA HIS A 430 0.79 44.11 4.89
C HIS A 430 1.74 43.86 6.09
N ARG A 431 1.38 42.99 7.06
CA ARG A 431 2.06 42.90 8.36
C ARG A 431 3.04 41.74 8.51
N HIS A 432 3.01 40.73 7.64
CA HIS A 432 3.87 39.56 7.78
C HIS A 432 5.29 39.83 7.25
N SER A 433 6.30 39.36 7.99
CA SER A 433 7.67 39.34 7.51
C SER A 433 7.83 38.26 6.45
N ALA A 434 8.70 38.51 5.48
CA ALA A 434 9.21 37.56 4.52
C ALA A 434 9.49 36.14 5.07
N PHE A 435 9.98 36.04 6.30
CA PHE A 435 10.26 34.76 6.94
C PHE A 435 8.98 34.02 7.33
N VAL A 436 7.99 34.74 7.87
CA VAL A 436 6.72 34.15 8.33
C VAL A 436 5.91 33.61 7.16
N GLU A 437 5.88 34.32 6.03
CA GLU A 437 5.23 33.85 4.79
C GLU A 437 5.81 32.48 4.35
N ILE A 438 7.14 32.37 4.24
CA ILE A 438 7.80 31.12 3.82
C ILE A 438 7.60 30.01 4.86
N LEU A 439 7.58 30.35 6.16
CA LEU A 439 7.34 29.38 7.22
C LEU A 439 5.94 28.78 7.15
N ILE A 440 4.90 29.60 6.96
CA ILE A 440 3.51 29.15 6.81
C ILE A 440 3.40 28.23 5.59
N ASP A 441 3.97 28.64 4.46
CA ASP A 441 4.01 27.84 3.23
C ASP A 441 4.71 26.49 3.43
N CYS A 442 5.80 26.44 4.20
CA CYS A 442 6.54 25.22 4.51
C CYS A 442 5.75 24.28 5.44
N LEU A 443 4.98 24.83 6.38
CA LEU A 443 4.15 24.05 7.30
C LEU A 443 3.03 23.32 6.56
N PHE A 444 2.37 23.98 5.60
CA PHE A 444 1.34 23.33 4.78
C PHE A 444 1.92 22.25 3.87
N ASP A 445 3.10 22.48 3.27
CA ASP A 445 3.80 21.47 2.48
C ASP A 445 4.19 20.26 3.34
N LEU A 446 4.64 20.47 4.59
CA LEU A 446 4.94 19.39 5.53
C LEU A 446 3.67 18.59 5.90
N LEU A 447 2.57 19.31 6.15
CA LEU A 447 1.28 18.69 6.50
C LEU A 447 0.78 17.80 5.37
N SER A 448 0.81 18.28 4.12
CA SER A 448 0.29 17.54 2.97
C SER A 448 1.18 16.40 2.50
N SER A 449 2.50 16.59 2.49
CA SER A 449 3.44 15.60 1.91
C SER A 449 3.90 14.52 2.88
N VAL A 450 3.84 14.77 4.20
CA VAL A 450 4.34 13.84 5.23
C VAL A 450 3.26 13.52 6.25
N LEU A 451 2.74 14.53 6.97
CA LEU A 451 1.91 14.27 8.15
C LEU A 451 0.55 13.66 7.80
N PHE A 452 -0.09 14.10 6.71
CA PHE A 452 -1.37 13.55 6.29
C PHE A 452 -1.25 12.09 5.82
N PRO A 453 -0.33 11.72 4.90
CA PRO A 453 -0.07 10.33 4.55
C PRO A 453 0.26 9.42 5.75
N VAL A 454 1.11 9.89 6.68
CA VAL A 454 1.40 9.16 7.93
C VAL A 454 0.13 8.99 8.77
N GLY A 455 -0.66 10.05 8.90
CA GLY A 455 -1.93 10.03 9.63
C GLY A 455 -2.94 9.03 9.06
N MET A 456 -3.03 8.93 7.73
CA MET A 456 -3.86 7.92 7.04
C MET A 456 -3.43 6.50 7.41
N LEU A 457 -2.12 6.19 7.39
CA LEU A 457 -1.63 4.86 7.76
C LEU A 457 -1.86 4.54 9.23
N VAL A 458 -1.67 5.51 10.13
CA VAL A 458 -1.96 5.35 11.56
C VAL A 458 -3.45 5.12 11.79
N TYR A 459 -4.31 5.81 11.05
CA TYR A 459 -5.75 5.58 11.09
C TYR A 459 -6.09 4.14 10.71
N CYS A 460 -5.58 3.65 9.57
CA CYS A 460 -5.80 2.27 9.14
C CYS A 460 -5.24 1.25 10.16
N SER A 461 -4.01 1.44 10.65
CA SER A 461 -3.38 0.52 11.60
C SER A 461 -4.09 0.45 12.95
N SER A 462 -4.63 1.58 13.42
CA SER A 462 -5.37 1.63 14.69
C SER A 462 -6.79 1.07 14.62
N HIS A 463 -7.39 1.04 13.42
CA HIS A 463 -8.75 0.52 13.21
C HIS A 463 -8.76 -0.90 12.64
N PHE A 464 -7.61 -1.47 12.27
CA PHE A 464 -7.51 -2.82 11.73
C PHE A 464 -7.73 -3.86 12.83
N ASP A 465 -8.86 -4.57 12.75
CA ASP A 465 -9.25 -5.66 13.62
C ASP A 465 -9.03 -7.01 12.94
N PHE A 466 -8.20 -7.83 13.57
CA PHE A 466 -7.88 -9.18 13.14
C PHE A 466 -7.75 -10.08 14.37
N ASP A 467 -8.75 -10.94 14.58
CA ASP A 467 -8.79 -11.85 15.73
C ASP A 467 -7.83 -13.03 15.54
N ARG A 468 -6.59 -12.81 15.95
CA ARG A 468 -5.50 -13.80 15.93
C ARG A 468 -5.82 -15.04 16.76
N ALA A 469 -6.56 -14.89 17.85
CA ALA A 469 -6.87 -16.01 18.73
C ALA A 469 -7.88 -16.95 18.07
N VAL A 470 -8.93 -16.41 17.47
CA VAL A 470 -9.90 -17.18 16.70
C VAL A 470 -9.22 -17.82 15.49
N PHE A 471 -8.33 -17.10 14.80
CA PHE A 471 -7.57 -17.68 13.69
C PHE A 471 -6.70 -18.88 14.12
N LEU A 472 -5.91 -18.75 15.18
CA LEU A 472 -5.02 -19.83 15.65
C LEU A 472 -5.79 -21.09 16.05
N ILE A 473 -6.95 -20.93 16.69
CA ILE A 473 -7.83 -22.06 17.02
C ILE A 473 -8.33 -22.76 15.76
N ASN A 474 -8.76 -22.00 14.75
CA ASN A 474 -9.22 -22.59 13.49
C ASN A 474 -8.07 -23.24 12.69
N LEU A 475 -6.85 -22.71 12.77
CA LEU A 475 -5.68 -23.31 12.14
C LEU A 475 -5.38 -24.73 12.65
N GLU A 476 -5.58 -24.95 13.96
CA GLU A 476 -5.40 -26.26 14.61
C GLU A 476 -6.53 -27.24 14.27
N LEU A 477 -7.76 -26.75 14.13
CA LEU A 477 -8.95 -27.57 13.91
C LEU A 477 -9.19 -27.95 12.43
N LEU A 478 -8.77 -27.12 11.49
CA LEU A 478 -9.09 -27.30 10.08
C LEU A 478 -8.04 -28.15 9.34
N PRO A 479 -8.45 -29.03 8.40
CA PRO A 479 -7.52 -29.85 7.64
C PRO A 479 -6.61 -28.99 6.75
N VAL A 480 -5.37 -29.46 6.55
CA VAL A 480 -4.39 -28.79 5.68
C VAL A 480 -4.93 -28.70 4.25
N GLY A 481 -4.90 -27.52 3.65
CA GLY A 481 -5.53 -27.23 2.35
C GLY A 481 -6.94 -26.65 2.45
N SER A 482 -7.54 -26.58 3.65
CA SER A 482 -8.79 -25.84 3.86
C SER A 482 -8.57 -24.35 3.66
N PHE A 483 -9.46 -23.72 2.89
CA PHE A 483 -9.46 -22.29 2.64
C PHE A 483 -9.60 -21.46 3.92
N ASP A 484 -10.39 -21.97 4.88
CA ASP A 484 -10.65 -21.36 6.18
C ASP A 484 -9.40 -21.31 7.09
N ARG A 485 -8.26 -21.86 6.65
CA ARG A 485 -6.94 -21.71 7.28
C ARG A 485 -6.18 -20.47 6.83
N ARG A 486 -6.75 -19.64 5.95
CA ARG A 486 -6.14 -18.36 5.56
C ARG A 486 -6.52 -17.26 6.53
N ALA A 487 -5.52 -16.56 7.06
CA ALA A 487 -5.69 -15.52 8.08
C ALA A 487 -6.53 -14.35 7.59
N ARG A 488 -6.36 -13.95 6.33
CA ARG A 488 -7.13 -12.85 5.72
C ARG A 488 -8.65 -13.01 5.78
N MET A 489 -9.15 -14.22 6.03
CA MET A 489 -10.59 -14.51 6.14
C MET A 489 -11.20 -14.16 7.48
N TYR A 490 -10.38 -13.86 8.47
CA TYR A 490 -10.81 -13.47 9.81
C TYR A 490 -10.61 -11.98 10.07
N ALA A 491 -10.04 -11.24 9.12
CA ALA A 491 -9.93 -9.80 9.19
C ALA A 491 -11.18 -9.14 8.58
N ASN A 492 -11.55 -7.97 9.09
CA ASN A 492 -12.72 -7.25 8.59
C ASN A 492 -12.50 -6.87 7.11
N PRO A 493 -13.36 -7.34 6.19
CA PRO A 493 -13.17 -7.10 4.76
C PRO A 493 -13.21 -5.62 4.39
N THR A 494 -13.99 -4.81 5.12
CA THR A 494 -14.07 -3.35 4.91
C THR A 494 -12.75 -2.67 5.25
N GLU A 495 -12.10 -3.09 6.34
CA GLU A 495 -10.83 -2.52 6.78
C GLU A 495 -9.67 -2.97 5.87
N ILE A 496 -9.72 -4.21 5.37
CA ILE A 496 -8.77 -4.69 4.36
C ILE A 496 -8.89 -3.86 3.09
N ALA A 497 -10.11 -3.64 2.58
CA ALA A 497 -10.35 -2.85 1.39
C ALA A 497 -9.88 -1.39 1.58
N LEU A 498 -10.24 -0.78 2.70
CA LEU A 498 -9.83 0.59 3.04
C LEU A 498 -8.31 0.72 3.13
N PHE A 499 -7.63 -0.23 3.78
CA PHE A 499 -6.18 -0.22 3.86
C PHE A 499 -5.55 -0.35 2.48
N ARG A 500 -6.00 -1.29 1.65
CA ARG A 500 -5.48 -1.48 0.29
C ARG A 500 -5.59 -0.20 -0.54
N VAL A 501 -6.78 0.40 -0.60
CA VAL A 501 -7.00 1.66 -1.33
C VAL A 501 -6.08 2.77 -0.81
N THR A 502 -5.95 2.90 0.52
CA THR A 502 -5.08 3.90 1.14
C THR A 502 -3.60 3.64 0.85
N PHE A 503 -3.17 2.39 0.96
CA PHE A 503 -1.78 1.97 0.76
C PHE A 503 -1.36 2.08 -0.71
N ASP A 504 -2.26 1.73 -1.63
CA ASP A 504 -2.08 1.94 -3.07
C ASP A 504 -2.05 3.43 -3.42
N SER A 505 -2.84 4.26 -2.73
CA SER A 505 -2.73 5.72 -2.81
C SER A 505 -1.44 6.28 -2.21
N LEU A 506 -0.50 5.47 -1.72
CA LEU A 506 0.87 5.91 -1.39
C LEU A 506 1.86 5.59 -2.51
N ARG A 507 1.53 4.64 -3.38
CA ARG A 507 2.36 4.21 -4.50
C ARG A 507 2.34 5.24 -5.63
N ILE A 508 3.42 5.25 -6.41
CA ILE A 508 3.51 5.96 -7.68
C ILE A 508 3.20 4.93 -8.77
N GLN A 509 1.95 4.91 -9.23
CA GLN A 509 1.51 3.98 -10.28
C GLN A 509 1.47 4.68 -11.65
N THR A 510 1.22 5.99 -11.66
CA THR A 510 1.15 6.78 -12.89
C THR A 510 2.23 7.86 -12.96
N LEU A 511 2.45 8.42 -14.15
CA LEU A 511 3.30 9.60 -14.33
C LEU A 511 2.75 10.83 -13.61
N ALA A 512 1.42 10.94 -13.48
CA ALA A 512 0.80 12.01 -12.70
C ALA A 512 1.14 11.85 -11.22
N ASP A 513 1.04 10.63 -10.67
CA ASP A 513 1.39 10.34 -9.28
C ASP A 513 2.85 10.66 -8.99
N LEU A 514 3.75 10.31 -9.94
CA LEU A 514 5.18 10.61 -9.85
C LEU A 514 5.39 12.12 -9.70
N PHE A 515 4.77 12.90 -10.59
CA PHE A 515 4.88 14.35 -10.56
C PHE A 515 4.28 14.95 -9.29
N LEU A 516 3.09 14.51 -8.88
CA LEU A 516 2.40 14.99 -7.68
C LEU A 516 3.21 14.71 -6.42
N ARG A 517 3.59 13.45 -6.18
CA ARG A 517 4.23 13.01 -4.93
C ARG A 517 5.66 13.50 -4.82
N VAL A 518 6.47 13.31 -5.86
CA VAL A 518 7.87 13.80 -5.87
C VAL A 518 7.89 15.31 -5.91
N GLY A 519 6.99 15.96 -6.68
CA GLY A 519 6.88 17.41 -6.77
C GLY A 519 6.51 18.07 -5.44
N MET A 520 5.53 17.53 -4.70
CA MET A 520 5.16 18.03 -3.38
C MET A 520 6.30 17.88 -2.36
N LEU A 521 6.97 16.73 -2.32
CA LEU A 521 8.14 16.53 -1.45
C LEU A 521 9.30 17.48 -1.81
N PHE A 522 9.50 17.72 -3.11
CA PHE A 522 10.50 18.68 -3.58
C PHE A 522 10.13 20.13 -3.24
N SER A 523 8.84 20.52 -3.33
CA SER A 523 8.35 21.84 -2.91
C SER A 523 8.66 22.07 -1.43
N PHE A 524 8.32 21.10 -0.57
CA PHE A 524 8.66 21.16 0.86
C PHE A 524 10.17 21.34 1.06
N CYS A 525 10.99 20.46 0.47
CA CYS A 525 12.44 20.51 0.66
C CYS A 525 13.05 21.83 0.15
N TYR A 526 12.55 22.38 -0.95
CA TYR A 526 12.96 23.67 -1.48
C TYR A 526 12.61 24.81 -0.50
N ARG A 527 11.37 24.87 0.01
CA ARG A 527 10.95 25.90 0.97
C ARG A 527 11.69 25.75 2.30
N PHE A 528 11.93 24.52 2.76
CA PHE A 528 12.70 24.25 3.96
C PHE A 528 14.15 24.71 3.83
N ASN A 529 14.81 24.45 2.69
CA ASN A 529 16.13 25.00 2.41
C ASN A 529 16.12 26.54 2.42
N ARG A 530 15.09 27.19 1.86
CA ARG A 530 14.96 28.66 1.90
C ARG A 530 14.83 29.20 3.33
N ILE A 531 14.12 28.50 4.22
CA ILE A 531 14.05 28.89 5.64
C ILE A 531 15.45 28.86 6.27
N VAL A 532 16.21 27.80 6.00
CA VAL A 532 17.60 27.67 6.47
C VAL A 532 18.46 28.81 5.95
N ASP A 533 18.36 29.14 4.65
CA ASP A 533 19.06 30.27 4.02
C ASP A 533 18.72 31.61 4.68
N VAL A 534 17.43 31.88 4.89
CA VAL A 534 16.96 33.11 5.51
C VAL A 534 17.50 33.24 6.94
N LEU A 535 17.49 32.17 7.73
CA LEU A 535 17.99 32.20 9.10
C LEU A 535 19.50 32.45 9.15
N ILE A 536 20.28 31.75 8.32
CA ILE A 536 21.73 31.94 8.24
C ILE A 536 22.07 33.38 7.80
N ASP A 537 21.42 33.88 6.75
CA ASP A 537 21.69 35.22 6.21
C ASP A 537 21.28 36.32 7.22
N THR A 538 20.09 36.20 7.83
CA THR A 538 19.59 37.15 8.84
C THR A 538 20.54 37.24 10.03
N GLN A 539 21.02 36.10 10.55
CA GLN A 539 21.94 36.10 11.69
C GLN A 539 23.33 36.61 11.30
N THR A 540 23.82 36.24 10.12
CA THR A 540 25.11 36.72 9.63
C THR A 540 25.12 38.24 9.47
N GLN A 541 24.06 38.81 8.88
CA GLN A 541 23.90 40.26 8.74
C GLN A 541 23.78 40.95 10.10
N CYS A 542 23.13 40.32 11.10
CA CYS A 542 23.06 40.87 12.44
C CYS A 542 24.45 40.92 13.11
N LEU A 543 25.21 39.82 13.07
CA LEU A 543 26.56 39.76 13.63
C LEU A 543 27.51 40.77 12.97
N GLN A 544 27.46 40.90 11.64
CA GLN A 544 28.27 41.90 10.91
C GLN A 544 27.95 43.35 11.34
N ARG A 545 26.70 43.67 11.68
CA ARG A 545 26.33 45.00 12.17
C ARG A 545 26.71 45.23 13.63
N LEU A 546 26.72 44.19 14.46
CA LEU A 546 27.17 44.27 15.84
C LEU A 546 28.70 44.41 15.94
N GLU A 547 29.43 43.92 14.95
CA GLU A 547 30.88 44.11 14.82
C GLU A 547 31.27 45.51 14.27
N GLN A 548 30.31 46.35 13.84
CA GLN A 548 30.62 47.76 13.56
C GLN A 548 30.85 48.53 14.87
N PRO A 549 31.89 49.38 14.96
CA PRO A 549 32.22 50.10 16.17
C PRO A 549 31.21 51.24 16.39
N ARG A 550 30.11 50.93 17.09
CA ARG A 550 29.27 51.96 17.71
C ARG A 550 29.41 51.82 19.21
N SER A 551 30.14 52.77 19.78
CA SER A 551 30.20 53.05 21.21
C SER A 551 28.78 53.33 21.70
N ASP A 552 28.06 52.31 22.16
CA ASP A 552 27.27 52.36 23.39
C ASP A 552 26.58 51.01 23.68
N LEU A 553 26.86 50.55 24.90
CA LEU A 553 26.15 49.57 25.72
C LEU A 553 25.93 48.14 25.17
N GLN A 554 26.87 47.28 25.59
CA GLN A 554 26.86 45.83 25.51
C GLN A 554 25.59 45.19 26.10
N ARG A 555 24.71 44.69 25.23
CA ARG A 555 23.63 43.76 25.58
C ARG A 555 23.59 42.62 24.56
N GLN A 556 23.74 41.39 25.04
CA GLN A 556 23.67 40.15 24.24
C GLN A 556 22.31 40.10 23.49
N PRO A 557 22.29 40.02 22.15
CA PRO A 557 21.04 40.05 21.41
C PRO A 557 20.37 38.67 21.35
N THR A 558 19.05 38.65 21.55
CA THR A 558 18.18 37.50 21.24
C THR A 558 17.76 37.56 19.76
N MET A 559 17.43 36.41 19.16
CA MET A 559 16.91 36.27 17.78
C MET A 559 15.84 37.33 17.42
N LEU A 560 14.94 37.62 18.36
CA LEU A 560 13.85 38.57 18.20
C LEU A 560 14.33 40.04 18.09
N GLY A 561 15.45 40.38 18.74
CA GLY A 561 16.08 41.70 18.66
C GLY A 561 16.76 41.97 17.32
N CYS A 562 17.46 40.96 16.77
CA CYS A 562 18.07 41.04 15.43
C CYS A 562 17.03 41.19 14.31
N SER A 563 15.92 40.44 14.39
CA SER A 563 14.83 40.52 13.40
C SER A 563 14.18 41.91 13.37
N ARG A 564 13.96 42.55 14.54
CA ARG A 564 13.46 43.93 14.62
C ARG A 564 14.43 44.97 14.03
N LEU A 565 15.73 44.76 14.19
CA LEU A 565 16.77 45.66 13.67
C LEU A 565 16.87 45.61 12.13
N LEU A 566 16.67 44.42 11.54
CA LEU A 566 16.71 44.18 10.10
C LEU A 566 15.39 44.53 9.39
N ASN A 567 14.24 44.30 10.03
CA ASN A 567 12.92 44.69 9.51
C ASN A 567 12.71 46.22 9.43
N ALA A 568 13.60 47.03 10.02
CA ALA A 568 13.56 48.49 9.93
C ALA A 568 14.11 49.03 8.58
N LEU A 569 14.64 48.18 7.71
CA LEU A 569 15.14 48.58 6.38
C LEU A 569 14.01 48.49 5.34
N PRO A 570 13.70 49.58 4.63
CA PRO A 570 12.66 49.57 3.61
C PRO A 570 13.14 48.80 2.36
N VAL A 571 12.63 47.58 2.19
CA VAL A 571 12.84 46.78 0.96
C VAL A 571 11.66 47.04 0.02
N HIS A 572 11.95 47.59 -1.17
CA HIS A 572 10.93 47.87 -2.19
C HIS A 572 10.58 46.60 -2.99
N GLN A 573 9.61 45.82 -2.48
CA GLN A 573 9.05 44.67 -3.19
C GLN A 573 7.79 45.10 -3.98
N ARG A 574 7.59 44.55 -5.18
CA ARG A 574 6.32 44.77 -5.91
C ARG A 574 5.19 44.06 -5.18
N ALA A 575 4.20 44.83 -4.73
CA ALA A 575 2.99 44.30 -4.13
C ALA A 575 2.15 43.56 -5.19
N VAL A 576 1.52 42.46 -4.78
CA VAL A 576 0.52 41.75 -5.60
C VAL A 576 -0.78 42.56 -5.58
N SER A 577 -1.51 42.57 -6.70
CA SER A 577 -2.79 43.26 -6.79
C SER A 577 -3.82 42.64 -5.84
N LYS A 578 -4.43 43.47 -4.98
CA LYS A 578 -5.49 43.07 -4.03
C LYS A 578 -6.66 42.23 -4.61
N PRO A 579 -7.17 42.45 -5.84
CA PRO A 579 -8.23 41.58 -6.39
C PRO A 579 -7.83 40.11 -6.50
N VAL A 580 -6.53 39.79 -6.60
CA VAL A 580 -6.03 38.40 -6.63
C VAL A 580 -6.37 37.67 -5.33
N ALA A 581 -6.43 38.36 -4.18
CA ALA A 581 -6.86 37.75 -2.92
C ALA A 581 -8.29 37.18 -3.01
N GLY A 582 -9.17 37.83 -3.80
CA GLY A 582 -10.52 37.35 -4.02
C GLY A 582 -10.57 35.97 -4.68
N LEU A 583 -9.62 35.64 -5.55
CA LEU A 583 -9.52 34.32 -6.19
C LEU A 583 -9.18 33.22 -5.18
N PHE A 584 -8.24 33.49 -4.25
CA PHE A 584 -7.87 32.53 -3.21
C PHE A 584 -9.00 32.33 -2.19
N ILE A 585 -9.71 33.40 -1.82
CA ILE A 585 -10.91 33.29 -0.96
C ILE A 585 -11.99 32.47 -1.66
N ALA A 586 -12.26 32.75 -2.95
CA ALA A 586 -13.24 32.00 -3.74
C ALA A 586 -12.86 30.52 -3.86
N TYR A 587 -11.57 30.22 -4.08
CA TYR A 587 -11.07 28.85 -4.11
C TYR A 587 -11.25 28.16 -2.74
N SER A 588 -10.88 28.83 -1.64
CA SER A 588 -10.98 28.28 -0.28
C SER A 588 -12.42 27.90 0.08
N ILE A 589 -13.40 28.73 -0.28
CA ILE A 589 -14.83 28.43 -0.11
C ILE A 589 -15.26 27.34 -1.11
N GLY A 590 -14.84 27.46 -2.36
CA GLY A 590 -15.20 26.55 -3.45
C GLY A 590 -14.81 25.11 -3.19
N VAL A 591 -13.59 24.86 -2.68
CA VAL A 591 -13.12 23.50 -2.39
C VAL A 591 -13.93 22.85 -1.27
N VAL A 592 -14.28 23.61 -0.21
CA VAL A 592 -15.12 23.10 0.89
C VAL A 592 -16.53 22.77 0.39
N VAL A 593 -17.14 23.69 -0.38
CA VAL A 593 -18.48 23.47 -0.95
C VAL A 593 -18.48 22.29 -1.90
N PHE A 594 -17.48 22.19 -2.78
CA PHE A 594 -17.35 21.09 -3.73
C PHE A 594 -17.25 19.74 -3.03
N THR A 595 -16.33 19.59 -2.06
CA THR A 595 -16.20 18.36 -1.26
C THR A 595 -17.51 18.03 -0.54
N HIS A 596 -18.12 19.01 0.11
CA HIS A 596 -19.35 18.79 0.86
C HIS A 596 -20.50 18.32 -0.04
N ARG A 597 -20.65 18.94 -1.23
CA ARG A 597 -21.65 18.54 -2.22
C ARG A 597 -21.36 17.16 -2.79
N ALA A 598 -20.11 16.86 -3.16
CA ALA A 598 -19.73 15.55 -3.67
C ALA A 598 -20.03 14.43 -2.66
N VAL A 599 -19.69 14.63 -1.37
CA VAL A 599 -19.94 13.65 -0.30
C VAL A 599 -21.44 13.48 -0.05
N THR A 600 -22.18 14.59 0.14
CA THR A 600 -23.62 14.53 0.46
C THR A 600 -24.46 13.94 -0.67
N THR A 601 -24.18 14.33 -1.92
CA THR A 601 -24.86 13.77 -3.10
C THR A 601 -24.60 12.27 -3.21
N SER A 602 -23.34 11.84 -3.18
CA SER A 602 -23.00 10.42 -3.35
C SER A 602 -23.54 9.54 -2.22
N HIS A 603 -23.48 10.03 -0.99
CA HIS A 603 -24.05 9.33 0.16
C HIS A 603 -25.57 9.17 0.05
N SER A 604 -26.28 10.15 -0.51
CA SER A 604 -27.73 10.03 -0.70
C SER A 604 -28.11 8.99 -1.76
N VAL A 605 -27.31 8.87 -2.83
CA VAL A 605 -27.52 7.90 -3.92
C VAL A 605 -27.15 6.49 -3.47
N CYS A 606 -26.10 6.33 -2.66
CA CYS A 606 -25.64 5.02 -2.18
C CYS A 606 -26.32 4.56 -0.87
N LEU A 607 -27.08 5.43 -0.19
CA LEU A 607 -27.82 5.08 1.04
C LEU A 607 -28.70 3.82 0.92
N PRO A 608 -29.39 3.55 -0.21
CA PRO A 608 -30.20 2.34 -0.38
C PRO A 608 -29.39 1.04 -0.49
N HIS A 609 -28.06 1.12 -0.65
CA HIS A 609 -27.16 0.01 -0.92
C HIS A 609 -26.12 -0.16 0.20
N PRO A 610 -26.51 -0.65 1.39
CA PRO A 610 -25.59 -0.84 2.51
C PRO A 610 -24.43 -1.80 2.22
N GLU A 611 -24.61 -2.70 1.25
CA GLU A 611 -23.59 -3.61 0.74
C GLU A 611 -22.45 -2.90 -0.02
N CYS A 612 -22.65 -1.65 -0.47
CA CYS A 612 -21.60 -0.83 -1.03
C CYS A 612 -20.84 -0.08 0.08
N VAL A 613 -19.83 -0.74 0.64
CA VAL A 613 -19.07 -0.22 1.79
C VAL A 613 -18.10 0.92 1.43
N VAL A 614 -17.63 0.98 0.18
CA VAL A 614 -16.79 2.09 -0.32
C VAL A 614 -17.32 2.54 -1.67
N PHE A 615 -17.54 3.85 -1.82
CA PHE A 615 -18.03 4.48 -3.05
C PHE A 615 -17.33 5.81 -3.30
N ALA A 616 -17.20 6.19 -4.58
CA ALA A 616 -16.60 7.45 -4.98
C ALA A 616 -17.51 8.65 -4.63
N TYR A 617 -16.91 9.76 -4.22
CA TYR A 617 -17.64 11.00 -3.98
C TYR A 617 -17.63 11.89 -5.22
N ARG A 618 -18.76 11.95 -5.93
CA ARG A 618 -18.96 12.77 -7.13
C ARG A 618 -20.04 13.80 -6.94
N TRP A 619 -19.78 15.01 -7.44
CA TRP A 619 -20.82 16.04 -7.58
C TRP A 619 -21.45 15.97 -8.98
N GLN A 620 -22.02 14.80 -9.30
CA GLN A 620 -22.73 14.56 -10.56
C GLN A 620 -24.10 13.94 -10.26
N GLU A 621 -25.14 14.44 -10.91
CA GLU A 621 -26.49 13.88 -10.81
C GLU A 621 -26.54 12.58 -11.63
N SER A 622 -26.31 11.45 -10.96
CA SER A 622 -26.50 10.10 -11.49
C SER A 622 -27.43 9.36 -10.54
N GLU A 623 -28.34 8.55 -11.09
CA GLU A 623 -29.17 7.65 -10.28
C GLU A 623 -28.40 6.39 -9.84
N LEU A 624 -27.26 6.11 -10.48
CA LEU A 624 -26.40 4.96 -10.17
C LEU A 624 -25.39 5.31 -9.07
N CYS A 625 -25.30 4.47 -8.04
CA CYS A 625 -24.28 4.56 -7.00
C CYS A 625 -22.89 4.23 -7.57
N PRO A 626 -21.89 5.13 -7.49
CA PRO A 626 -20.54 4.88 -7.98
C PRO A 626 -19.75 4.00 -6.99
N CYS A 627 -20.16 2.74 -6.88
CA CYS A 627 -19.60 1.79 -5.92
C CYS A 627 -18.19 1.35 -6.32
N ARG A 628 -17.24 1.43 -5.37
CA ARG A 628 -15.85 0.98 -5.53
C ARG A 628 -15.62 -0.39 -4.89
N ALA A 629 -16.16 -0.61 -3.69
CA ALA A 629 -16.09 -1.89 -2.99
C ALA A 629 -17.49 -2.33 -2.55
N LEU A 630 -17.95 -3.44 -3.13
CA LEU A 630 -19.15 -4.16 -2.73
C LEU A 630 -18.70 -5.29 -1.79
N ILE A 631 -19.15 -5.23 -0.54
CA ILE A 631 -18.91 -6.27 0.46
C ILE A 631 -20.26 -6.64 1.06
N ASP A 632 -20.75 -7.82 0.70
CA ASP A 632 -22.05 -8.33 1.13
C ASP A 632 -21.90 -9.72 1.75
N GLY A 633 -22.76 -10.00 2.74
CA GLY A 633 -22.84 -11.30 3.38
C GLY A 633 -22.52 -11.34 4.86
N ASP A 634 -23.07 -12.36 5.53
CA ASP A 634 -22.84 -12.62 6.95
C ASP A 634 -21.73 -13.67 7.12
N PRO A 635 -20.60 -13.38 7.78
CA PRO A 635 -19.55 -14.37 8.02
C PRO A 635 -19.94 -15.46 9.03
N ALA A 636 -21.04 -15.31 9.78
CA ALA A 636 -21.48 -16.26 10.80
C ALA A 636 -23.02 -16.40 10.84
N PRO A 637 -23.64 -16.96 9.79
CA PRO A 637 -25.08 -17.21 9.77
C PRO A 637 -25.49 -18.07 10.97
N LYS A 638 -26.56 -17.66 11.66
CA LYS A 638 -26.94 -18.24 12.96
C LYS A 638 -27.89 -19.40 12.83
N THR A 639 -28.58 -19.51 11.70
CA THR A 639 -29.60 -20.54 11.48
C THR A 639 -29.19 -21.52 10.40
N TYR A 640 -29.70 -22.75 10.54
CA TYR A 640 -29.54 -23.79 9.53
C TYR A 640 -30.17 -23.37 8.18
N LEU A 641 -31.26 -22.58 8.22
CA LEU A 641 -31.94 -22.12 7.02
C LEU A 641 -31.13 -21.05 6.27
N GLU A 642 -30.49 -20.12 6.96
CA GLU A 642 -29.60 -19.11 6.34
C GLU A 642 -28.34 -19.77 5.77
N TRP A 643 -27.73 -20.68 6.52
CA TRP A 643 -26.58 -21.45 6.04
C TRP A 643 -26.97 -22.34 4.85
N THR A 644 -28.12 -22.98 5.02
CA THR A 644 -29.07 -23.50 4.04
C THR A 644 -29.09 -22.82 2.67
N HIS A 645 -29.98 -21.84 2.61
CA HIS A 645 -30.51 -21.10 1.48
C HIS A 645 -29.89 -19.70 1.52
N PRO A 646 -28.71 -19.52 0.90
CA PRO A 646 -28.12 -18.19 0.79
C PRO A 646 -29.07 -17.30 -0.02
N VAL A 647 -28.93 -16.01 0.17
CA VAL A 647 -29.57 -15.06 -0.73
C VAL A 647 -28.78 -15.02 -2.04
N ASP A 648 -29.50 -15.00 -3.16
CA ASP A 648 -28.91 -14.76 -4.48
C ASP A 648 -28.55 -13.27 -4.62
N ALA A 649 -27.25 -13.00 -4.74
CA ALA A 649 -26.72 -11.64 -4.85
C ALA A 649 -26.68 -11.13 -6.30
N THR A 650 -27.05 -11.94 -7.30
CA THR A 650 -26.93 -11.61 -8.73
C THR A 650 -27.53 -10.24 -9.08
N ASN A 651 -28.73 -9.94 -8.58
CA ASN A 651 -29.39 -8.66 -8.87
C ASN A 651 -28.74 -7.46 -8.15
N SER A 652 -28.20 -7.67 -6.95
CA SER A 652 -27.48 -6.63 -6.20
C SER A 652 -26.16 -6.28 -6.90
N VAL A 653 -25.38 -7.31 -7.26
CA VAL A 653 -24.14 -7.16 -8.03
C VAL A 653 -24.43 -6.48 -9.37
N ARG A 654 -25.50 -6.87 -10.07
CA ARG A 654 -25.95 -6.21 -11.31
C ARG A 654 -26.13 -4.71 -11.12
N ALA A 655 -26.90 -4.31 -10.11
CA ALA A 655 -27.25 -2.92 -9.87
C ALA A 655 -26.02 -2.05 -9.53
N LEU A 656 -25.10 -2.56 -8.70
CA LEU A 656 -23.91 -1.83 -8.26
C LEU A 656 -22.77 -1.86 -9.29
N ALA A 657 -22.69 -2.89 -10.13
CA ALA A 657 -21.77 -2.95 -11.25
C ALA A 657 -22.18 -2.03 -12.41
N ALA A 658 -23.45 -1.63 -12.51
CA ALA A 658 -23.97 -0.81 -13.61
C ALA A 658 -23.26 0.55 -13.76
N ALA A 659 -22.70 1.09 -12.67
CA ALA A 659 -21.91 2.32 -12.71
C ALA A 659 -20.51 2.14 -13.34
N GLY A 660 -20.05 0.90 -13.56
CA GLY A 660 -18.74 0.58 -14.15
C GLY A 660 -17.55 0.96 -13.27
N THR A 661 -17.76 1.26 -11.98
CA THR A 661 -16.72 1.80 -11.07
C THR A 661 -16.19 0.78 -10.05
N LEU A 662 -16.70 -0.46 -10.10
CA LEU A 662 -16.39 -1.48 -9.11
C LEU A 662 -14.95 -1.98 -9.23
N GLU A 663 -14.21 -1.91 -8.12
CA GLU A 663 -12.81 -2.36 -8.00
C GLU A 663 -12.68 -3.63 -7.15
N THR A 664 -13.54 -3.75 -6.13
CA THR A 664 -13.55 -4.87 -5.17
C THR A 664 -14.96 -5.46 -5.08
N LEU A 665 -15.08 -6.76 -5.32
CA LEU A 665 -16.31 -7.53 -5.15
C LEU A 665 -16.08 -8.64 -4.12
N GLN A 666 -16.74 -8.55 -2.97
CA GLN A 666 -16.66 -9.53 -1.90
C GLN A 666 -18.05 -10.03 -1.50
N LEU A 667 -18.31 -11.33 -1.67
CA LEU A 667 -19.56 -11.98 -1.29
C LEU A 667 -19.26 -13.12 -0.31
N ILE A 668 -19.84 -13.05 0.89
CA ILE A 668 -19.62 -14.01 1.99
C ILE A 668 -20.94 -14.74 2.30
N ASN A 669 -20.96 -16.06 2.20
CA ASN A 669 -22.17 -16.87 2.46
C ASN A 669 -23.39 -16.53 1.57
N LEU A 670 -23.18 -15.81 0.48
CA LEU A 670 -24.16 -15.53 -0.58
C LEU A 670 -23.92 -16.45 -1.79
N GLN A 671 -24.87 -16.47 -2.73
CA GLN A 671 -24.69 -17.19 -4.00
C GLN A 671 -24.74 -16.23 -5.19
N LEU A 672 -23.94 -16.55 -6.21
CA LEU A 672 -23.94 -15.89 -7.52
C LEU A 672 -24.22 -16.96 -8.57
N LEU A 673 -25.45 -17.01 -9.08
CA LEU A 673 -25.89 -18.07 -9.99
C LEU A 673 -25.45 -17.81 -11.43
N THR A 674 -25.47 -16.54 -11.83
CA THR A 674 -25.08 -16.10 -13.18
C THR A 674 -24.08 -14.96 -13.09
N TRP A 675 -23.16 -14.90 -14.05
CA TRP A 675 -22.21 -13.79 -14.17
C TRP A 675 -22.91 -12.58 -14.80
N PRO A 676 -23.09 -11.44 -14.08
CA PRO A 676 -23.72 -10.25 -14.64
C PRO A 676 -22.88 -9.61 -15.74
N ASP A 677 -23.51 -9.17 -16.83
CA ASP A 677 -22.81 -8.53 -17.96
C ASP A 677 -22.26 -7.15 -17.58
N GLU A 678 -22.86 -6.48 -16.61
CA GLU A 678 -22.46 -5.15 -16.12
C GLU A 678 -21.07 -5.18 -15.49
N LEU A 679 -20.63 -6.32 -14.94
CA LEU A 679 -19.25 -6.48 -14.46
C LEU A 679 -18.22 -6.31 -15.58
N ARG A 680 -18.62 -6.46 -16.85
CA ARG A 680 -17.74 -6.19 -18.00
C ARG A 680 -17.42 -4.70 -18.15
N ALA A 681 -18.31 -3.81 -17.69
CA ALA A 681 -18.06 -2.37 -17.70
C ALA A 681 -17.09 -1.93 -16.60
N CYS A 682 -16.82 -2.77 -15.61
CA CYS A 682 -15.89 -2.50 -14.51
C CYS A 682 -14.45 -2.82 -14.92
N HIS A 683 -13.80 -1.86 -15.60
CA HIS A 683 -12.44 -2.06 -16.12
C HIS A 683 -11.37 -2.15 -15.01
N ASP A 684 -11.65 -1.59 -13.83
CA ASP A 684 -10.74 -1.52 -12.69
C ASP A 684 -11.05 -2.59 -11.61
N LEU A 685 -11.82 -3.63 -11.96
CA LEU A 685 -12.15 -4.73 -11.03
C LEU A 685 -10.91 -5.60 -10.73
N ASN A 686 -10.22 -5.25 -9.66
CA ASN A 686 -8.94 -5.83 -9.26
C ASN A 686 -9.08 -7.01 -8.30
N TYR A 687 -10.09 -7.01 -7.44
CA TYR A 687 -10.30 -8.06 -6.44
C TYR A 687 -11.71 -8.64 -6.52
N MET A 688 -11.80 -9.95 -6.71
CA MET A 688 -13.07 -10.67 -6.57
C MET A 688 -12.91 -11.83 -5.59
N TYR A 689 -13.79 -11.87 -4.60
CA TYR A 689 -13.89 -12.93 -3.60
C TYR A 689 -15.35 -13.34 -3.45
N VAL A 690 -15.69 -14.54 -3.88
CA VAL A 690 -16.99 -15.14 -3.56
C VAL A 690 -16.69 -16.37 -2.73
N SER A 691 -17.23 -16.47 -1.51
CA SER A 691 -16.98 -17.63 -0.66
C SER A 691 -18.12 -17.96 0.28
N ARG A 692 -18.03 -19.16 0.86
CA ARG A 692 -18.76 -19.55 2.06
C ARG A 692 -17.83 -20.07 3.14
N LEU A 693 -17.96 -19.54 4.36
CA LEU A 693 -17.22 -20.01 5.53
C LEU A 693 -17.84 -21.31 6.06
N LYS A 694 -17.05 -22.40 6.13
CA LYS A 694 -17.48 -23.66 6.71
C LYS A 694 -17.26 -23.65 8.23
N LYS A 695 -18.15 -22.99 8.98
CA LYS A 695 -18.15 -23.07 10.44
C LYS A 695 -19.20 -24.06 10.93
N TRP A 696 -18.90 -25.36 10.97
CA TRP A 696 -19.39 -26.33 11.98
C TRP A 696 -18.61 -27.65 11.79
N ARG A 697 -18.05 -28.18 12.88
CA ARG A 697 -17.83 -29.63 13.04
C ARG A 697 -18.26 -29.98 14.45
N SER A 698 -19.10 -31.00 14.60
CA SER A 698 -19.41 -31.60 15.90
C SER A 698 -18.11 -32.14 16.52
N VAL A 699 -17.75 -31.68 17.72
CA VAL A 699 -16.71 -32.34 18.51
C VAL A 699 -17.36 -33.62 19.04
N PRO A 700 -16.88 -34.83 18.70
CA PRO A 700 -17.43 -36.03 19.30
C PRO A 700 -17.23 -35.91 20.80
N ALA A 701 -18.33 -36.09 21.55
CA ALA A 701 -18.30 -36.11 23.00
C ALA A 701 -17.17 -37.05 23.43
N LEU A 702 -16.09 -36.49 23.98
CA LEU A 702 -15.07 -37.27 24.67
C LEU A 702 -15.78 -37.94 25.82
N THR A 703 -16.23 -39.18 25.59
CA THR A 703 -16.67 -40.10 26.62
C THR A 703 -15.59 -40.09 27.68
N ALA A 704 -16.00 -39.70 28.90
CA ALA A 704 -15.16 -39.66 30.08
C ALA A 704 -14.28 -40.91 30.12
N PHE A 705 -12.98 -40.73 29.85
CA PHE A 705 -11.99 -41.70 30.24
C PHE A 705 -11.94 -41.63 31.76
N GLU A 706 -12.57 -42.62 32.39
CA GLU A 706 -12.51 -42.87 33.81
C GLU A 706 -11.06 -42.76 34.28
N THR A 707 -10.84 -41.84 35.21
CA THR A 707 -9.61 -41.74 35.98
C THR A 707 -9.39 -43.06 36.71
N GLY A 708 -8.49 -43.87 36.19
CA GLY A 708 -8.02 -45.10 36.80
C GLY A 708 -6.52 -45.04 37.06
N VAL A 709 -6.18 -45.07 38.36
CA VAL A 709 -4.97 -45.68 38.95
C VAL A 709 -3.73 -44.77 39.15
N ASP A 710 -3.63 -44.27 40.39
CA ASP A 710 -2.55 -44.51 41.38
C ASP A 710 -1.08 -44.67 40.91
N ARG A 711 -0.27 -43.63 41.10
CA ARG A 711 0.79 -43.50 42.13
C ARG A 711 1.78 -42.39 41.81
#